data_AF-A0A1W9LWE7-F1
#
_entry.id   AF-A0A1W9LWE7-F1
#
_cell.length_a   1.000
_cell.length_b   1.000
_cell.length_c   1.000
_cell.angle_alpha   90.00
_cell.angle_beta   90.00
_cell.angle_gamma   90.00
#
_symmetry.space_group_name_H-M   'P 1'
#
loop_
_entity.id
_entity.type
_entity.pdbx_description
1 polymer ?
#
loop_
_entity_poly.entity_id
_entity_poly.type
_entity_poly.pdbx_seq_one_letter_code
_entity_poly.pdbx_strand_id
1 'polypeptide(L)'
;MELLAPAGTARNFLTALHEGADAVYVGAPGCNARALARDLRWNELAGLIEQAHTHGARCYFAMNSLVKEGELGQAVETLARIEALAADGLIVQDLGLAAVARRFFPSLPLHASTLMSAHSAAGVRQLAELGFVRMVLARELTLAEIEEIGRSTGAELEIFVQGAMCFSYSGLCLFSSLHGGKSSLRGRCVQPCRRRYVWEGGHGSPSGRGRGGRSSRDGGGSGSGGYLFSMNDLSAIDLLPELARAGVVSLKVEGRLRSVEYVRLTTRAYRLALDNIALTGPARDAMLAQARELLAAAMGRRASCGYLRASNPAEAVSVQHSGNMGHFLGRVTAAPERGRSEPAVALCLRHGIGVGDRLRLHDDVSGERLAFTLKSLWQQERGTGRPAVFAVGKKSLVHKPGDRRTAARQQRRPGEEPRRAVASGSGSTANWSQVQRAAVGAEVLVGLPAEARALLQGQFAGCLYQVDVAGEATAAGVAALRAVVAPAWDRGRAAAVLRELRPAAPPVPAARRPSWWIRVGTVAEALLRFPRVPERLLVPLATDSPGQLARHRGGLSRRRERIVWCLPPIIQQQDCGWYEQTVVRLLDEGFRQFQLGHLAQVQFFAGQGERALLFGDYTCNVLNAETLRRFRQLGLAGVQLPLDSDRETMRATLEQGRRSGGGQVGLTVYGRPALFTSRLSSRHFQFQRPFTSPKGEEFFLVKQDGLTRALPHTPFSLLEELAEIETLGFDYLVLDLRYGEAQQMLADIEERLRGAKRRRLAGNFSAGLE
;
A
#
# COMPACT_ATOMS: atom_id res chain seq x y z
N MET A 1 2.87 -7.99 25.44
CA MET A 1 2.90 -7.47 24.05
C MET A 1 1.88 -6.36 23.94
N GLU A 2 2.21 -5.28 23.23
CA GLU A 2 1.30 -4.16 22.92
C GLU A 2 0.32 -4.55 21.80
N LEU A 3 -0.96 -4.25 21.95
CA LEU A 3 -1.95 -4.26 20.88
C LEU A 3 -2.11 -2.87 20.27
N LEU A 4 -1.63 -2.70 19.03
CA LEU A 4 -1.67 -1.44 18.30
C LEU A 4 -2.83 -1.39 17.29
N ALA A 5 -3.86 -0.60 17.61
CA ALA A 5 -5.07 -0.48 16.80
C ALA A 5 -5.05 0.73 15.83
N PRO A 6 -5.68 0.64 14.65
CA PRO A 6 -5.75 1.73 13.69
C PRO A 6 -6.91 2.68 13.96
N ALA A 7 -6.69 3.99 13.73
CA ALA A 7 -7.77 4.97 13.70
C ALA A 7 -7.68 5.91 12.49
N GLY A 8 -8.76 5.96 11.69
CA GLY A 8 -8.95 6.96 10.64
C GLY A 8 -9.91 8.10 11.03
N THR A 9 -10.66 7.92 12.11
CA THR A 9 -11.60 8.91 12.64
C THR A 9 -11.54 8.93 14.16
N ALA A 10 -12.03 9.99 14.79
CA ALA A 10 -12.11 10.08 16.25
C ALA A 10 -12.95 8.95 16.86
N ARG A 11 -14.00 8.50 16.15
CA ARG A 11 -14.80 7.35 16.57
C ARG A 11 -13.99 6.07 16.56
N ASN A 12 -13.22 5.79 15.51
CA ASN A 12 -12.34 4.62 15.48
C ASN A 12 -11.35 4.64 16.66
N PHE A 13 -10.78 5.80 16.95
CA PHE A 13 -9.81 5.97 18.03
C PHE A 13 -10.41 5.65 19.40
N LEU A 14 -11.52 6.31 19.75
CA LEU A 14 -12.19 6.09 21.04
C LEU A 14 -12.69 4.66 21.18
N THR A 15 -13.20 4.06 20.10
CA THR A 15 -13.59 2.64 20.08
C THR A 15 -12.41 1.72 20.30
N ALA A 16 -11.25 1.97 19.68
CA ALA A 16 -10.06 1.17 19.91
C ALA A 16 -9.63 1.18 21.38
N LEU A 17 -9.63 2.36 22.02
CA LEU A 17 -9.34 2.47 23.46
C LEU A 17 -10.34 1.68 24.31
N HIS A 18 -11.64 1.85 24.05
CA HIS A 18 -12.70 1.17 24.79
C HIS A 18 -12.62 -0.37 24.69
N GLU A 19 -12.18 -0.90 23.56
CA GLU A 19 -12.00 -2.35 23.36
C GLU A 19 -10.64 -2.88 23.84
N GLY A 20 -9.84 -2.05 24.52
CA GLY A 20 -8.61 -2.47 25.20
C GLY A 20 -7.34 -2.41 24.35
N ALA A 21 -7.25 -1.50 23.38
CA ALA A 21 -5.99 -1.24 22.69
C ALA A 21 -4.97 -0.60 23.65
N ASP A 22 -3.75 -1.13 23.70
CA ASP A 22 -2.62 -0.57 24.46
C ASP A 22 -2.02 0.67 23.74
N ALA A 23 -2.22 0.75 22.42
CA ALA A 23 -1.83 1.89 21.62
C ALA A 23 -2.75 2.07 20.41
N VAL A 24 -2.85 3.31 19.92
CA VAL A 24 -3.61 3.65 18.71
C VAL A 24 -2.70 4.42 17.77
N TYR A 25 -2.75 4.11 16.47
CA TYR A 25 -2.05 4.90 15.44
C TYR A 25 -2.99 5.60 14.48
N VAL A 26 -2.65 6.85 14.16
CA VAL A 26 -3.38 7.74 13.25
C VAL A 26 -2.50 8.15 12.06
N GLY A 27 -3.12 8.62 10.98
CA GLY A 27 -2.38 9.26 9.89
C GLY A 27 -2.01 10.70 10.25
N ALA A 28 -0.76 11.09 10.05
CA ALA A 28 -0.37 12.49 10.10
C ALA A 28 -0.98 13.26 8.92
N PRO A 29 -1.66 14.39 9.15
CA PRO A 29 -2.30 15.15 8.07
C PRO A 29 -1.33 15.50 6.94
N GLY A 30 -1.69 15.17 5.71
CA GLY A 30 -0.87 15.42 4.51
C GLY A 30 0.41 14.58 4.33
N CYS A 31 0.84 13.76 5.30
CA CYS A 31 2.12 13.05 5.25
C CYS A 31 2.02 11.51 5.39
N ASN A 32 0.84 10.91 5.16
CA ASN A 32 0.59 9.51 5.50
C ASN A 32 0.08 8.64 4.33
N ALA A 33 0.42 7.34 4.34
CA ALA A 33 0.17 6.41 3.22
C ALA A 33 -1.31 5.97 3.05
N ARG A 34 -2.28 6.82 3.42
CA ARG A 34 -3.72 6.63 3.24
C ARG A 34 -4.44 7.95 2.97
N ALA A 35 -3.90 8.78 2.06
CA ALA A 35 -4.40 10.11 1.68
C ALA A 35 -5.88 10.20 1.21
N LEU A 36 -6.60 9.08 1.14
CA LEU A 36 -8.04 9.01 0.82
C LEU A 36 -8.94 9.17 2.05
N ALA A 37 -8.42 9.03 3.28
CA ALA A 37 -9.17 9.36 4.49
C ALA A 37 -9.26 10.88 4.66
N ARG A 38 -10.37 11.36 5.24
CA ARG A 38 -10.41 12.71 5.78
C ARG A 38 -9.44 12.76 6.97
N ASP A 39 -8.44 13.62 6.88
CA ASP A 39 -7.50 13.81 7.98
C ASP A 39 -8.22 14.32 9.24
N LEU A 40 -7.80 13.80 10.40
CA LEU A 40 -8.20 14.32 11.70
C LEU A 40 -7.66 15.74 11.87
N ARG A 41 -8.47 16.64 12.42
CA ARG A 41 -8.03 18.01 12.67
C ARG A 41 -7.11 18.04 13.89
N TRP A 42 -6.23 19.03 13.94
CA TRP A 42 -5.26 19.19 15.04
C TRP A 42 -5.90 19.31 16.43
N ASN A 43 -7.06 19.96 16.56
CA ASN A 43 -7.79 20.01 17.83
C ASN A 43 -8.39 18.65 18.23
N GLU A 44 -8.91 17.90 17.26
CA GLU A 44 -9.38 16.53 17.49
C GLU A 44 -8.21 15.64 17.93
N LEU A 45 -7.05 15.75 17.28
CA LEU A 45 -5.84 15.01 17.64
C LEU A 45 -5.35 15.32 19.06
N ALA A 46 -5.36 16.59 19.47
CA ALA A 46 -4.99 16.99 20.82
C ALA A 46 -5.84 16.28 21.88
N GLY A 47 -7.17 16.35 21.73
CA GLY A 47 -8.07 15.65 22.66
C GLY A 47 -7.92 14.12 22.59
N LEU A 48 -7.65 13.54 21.42
CA LEU A 48 -7.47 12.09 21.30
C LEU A 48 -6.21 11.59 22.01
N ILE A 49 -5.11 12.34 21.94
CA ILE A 49 -3.87 12.00 22.65
C ILE A 49 -4.09 12.07 24.15
N GLU A 50 -4.72 13.14 24.65
CA GLU A 50 -5.10 13.27 26.06
C GLU A 50 -5.98 12.10 26.52
N GLN A 51 -6.96 11.70 25.72
CA GLN A 51 -7.80 10.53 25.99
C GLN A 51 -6.98 9.24 26.03
N ALA A 52 -6.04 9.03 25.11
CA ALA A 52 -5.17 7.85 25.12
C ALA A 52 -4.36 7.79 26.43
N HIS A 53 -3.68 8.88 26.80
CA HIS A 53 -2.86 8.95 28.01
C HIS A 53 -3.69 8.74 29.28
N THR A 54 -4.92 9.28 29.34
CA THR A 54 -5.85 9.06 30.46
C THR A 54 -6.24 7.57 30.61
N HIS A 55 -6.28 6.83 29.51
CA HIS A 55 -6.54 5.38 29.50
C HIS A 55 -5.26 4.53 29.62
N GLY A 56 -4.10 5.15 29.85
CA GLY A 56 -2.81 4.45 29.91
C GLY A 56 -2.32 3.92 28.55
N ALA A 57 -2.92 4.38 27.45
CA ALA A 57 -2.60 3.96 26.09
C ALA A 57 -1.70 4.98 25.37
N ARG A 58 -0.93 4.51 24.40
CA ARG A 58 -0.03 5.34 23.57
C ARG A 58 -0.69 5.80 22.27
N CYS A 59 -0.28 6.95 21.75
CA CYS A 59 -0.72 7.47 20.45
C CYS A 59 0.47 7.66 19.49
N TYR A 60 0.47 6.91 18.39
CA TYR A 60 1.51 7.01 17.35
C TYR A 60 1.00 7.70 16.08
N PHE A 61 1.86 8.47 15.43
CA PHE A 61 1.57 9.09 14.14
C PHE A 61 2.27 8.37 13.00
N ALA A 62 1.51 8.03 11.95
CA ALA A 62 2.09 7.55 10.70
C ALA A 62 2.39 8.74 9.77
N MET A 63 3.68 9.05 9.60
CA MET A 63 4.24 9.93 8.55
C MET A 63 4.97 9.07 7.50
N ASN A 64 4.27 8.07 6.98
CA ASN A 64 4.86 6.99 6.20
C ASN A 64 4.62 7.10 4.69
N SER A 65 4.46 8.31 4.16
CA SER A 65 4.56 8.56 2.72
C SER A 65 5.93 9.09 2.35
N LEU A 66 6.41 8.76 1.16
CA LEU A 66 7.57 9.45 0.60
C LEU A 66 7.24 10.94 0.38
N VAL A 67 8.18 11.80 0.78
CA VAL A 67 8.00 13.25 0.79
C VAL A 67 8.74 13.83 -0.41
N LYS A 68 8.02 14.55 -1.28
CA LYS A 68 8.66 15.29 -2.37
C LYS A 68 9.45 16.46 -1.82
N GLU A 69 10.46 16.92 -2.55
CA GLU A 69 11.20 18.14 -2.21
C GLU A 69 10.28 19.35 -1.91
N GLY A 70 9.27 19.59 -2.76
CA GLY A 70 8.30 20.67 -2.56
C GLY A 70 7.40 20.53 -1.32
N GLU A 71 7.29 19.32 -0.76
CA GLU A 71 6.43 18.99 0.39
C GLU A 71 7.20 18.99 1.72
N LEU A 72 8.53 19.09 1.69
CA LEU A 72 9.38 19.04 2.88
C LEU A 72 9.04 20.14 3.90
N GLY A 73 8.66 21.33 3.40
CA GLY A 73 8.17 22.45 4.22
C GLY A 73 7.00 22.05 5.12
N GLN A 74 5.94 21.53 4.49
CA GLN A 74 4.76 21.06 5.19
C GLN A 74 5.08 19.90 6.14
N ALA A 75 5.96 18.98 5.73
CA ALA A 75 6.35 17.85 6.57
C ALA A 75 7.05 18.29 7.87
N VAL A 76 7.92 19.30 7.81
CA VAL A 76 8.59 19.88 9.00
C VAL A 76 7.59 20.57 9.92
N GLU A 77 6.62 21.32 9.39
CA GLU A 77 5.56 21.91 10.22
C GLU A 77 4.70 20.83 10.91
N THR A 78 4.39 19.75 10.19
CA THR A 78 3.67 18.61 10.73
C THR A 78 4.46 17.93 11.86
N LEU A 79 5.79 17.76 11.71
CA LEU A 79 6.65 17.26 12.80
C LEU A 79 6.60 18.15 14.04
N ALA A 80 6.74 19.47 13.86
CA ALA A 80 6.71 20.43 14.98
C ALA A 80 5.37 20.39 15.73
N ARG A 81 4.25 20.20 15.02
CA ARG A 81 2.93 20.04 15.64
C ARG A 81 2.79 18.72 16.39
N ILE A 82 3.26 17.61 15.80
CA ILE A 82 3.21 16.29 16.43
C ILE A 82 4.05 16.27 17.72
N GLU A 83 5.23 16.89 17.70
CA GLU A 83 6.08 17.04 18.89
C GLU A 83 5.39 17.88 19.97
N ALA A 84 4.78 19.02 19.61
CA ALA A 84 4.05 19.88 20.54
C ALA A 84 2.81 19.20 21.16
N LEU A 85 2.26 18.20 20.48
CA LEU A 85 1.16 17.36 20.97
C LEU A 85 1.62 16.21 21.88
N ALA A 86 2.93 16.07 22.12
CA ALA A 86 3.50 15.00 22.93
C ALA A 86 3.09 13.60 22.46
N ALA A 87 3.10 13.37 21.14
CA ALA A 87 2.88 12.04 20.59
C ALA A 87 3.97 11.04 21.03
N ASP A 88 3.59 9.77 21.21
CA ASP A 88 4.47 8.73 21.74
C ASP A 88 5.44 8.14 20.72
N GLY A 89 5.28 8.47 19.44
CA GLY A 89 6.14 7.94 18.39
C GLY A 89 5.68 8.24 16.97
N LEU A 90 6.62 8.16 16.05
CA LEU A 90 6.44 8.43 14.63
C LEU A 90 6.78 7.21 13.78
N ILE A 91 5.80 6.68 13.05
CA ILE A 91 6.00 5.63 12.04
C ILE A 91 6.35 6.31 10.71
N VAL A 92 7.62 6.24 10.31
CA VAL A 92 8.17 6.98 9.15
C VAL A 92 8.81 6.02 8.14
N GLN A 93 8.78 6.41 6.86
CA GLN A 93 9.43 5.69 5.76
C GLN A 93 10.51 6.53 5.08
N ASP A 94 10.24 7.81 4.84
CA ASP A 94 11.14 8.70 4.13
C ASP A 94 12.43 8.93 4.93
N LEU A 95 13.57 8.53 4.35
CA LEU A 95 14.85 8.53 5.06
C LEU A 95 15.34 9.96 5.33
N GLY A 96 15.09 10.90 4.42
CA GLY A 96 15.36 12.32 4.62
C GLY A 96 14.53 12.89 5.78
N LEU A 97 13.22 12.62 5.79
CA LEU A 97 12.34 13.03 6.88
C LEU A 97 12.75 12.41 8.22
N ALA A 98 13.14 11.13 8.24
CA ALA A 98 13.63 10.48 9.46
C ALA A 98 14.90 11.16 10.00
N ALA A 99 15.83 11.55 9.12
CA ALA A 99 17.03 12.30 9.50
C ALA A 99 16.70 13.70 10.04
N VAL A 100 15.73 14.39 9.42
CA VAL A 100 15.22 15.69 9.90
C VAL A 100 14.57 15.55 11.28
N ALA A 101 13.68 14.57 11.46
CA ALA A 101 13.03 14.27 12.73
C ALA A 101 14.05 13.98 13.83
N ARG A 102 15.04 13.12 13.56
CA ARG A 102 16.06 12.76 14.54
C ARG A 102 16.92 13.94 14.98
N ARG A 103 17.27 14.83 14.03
CA ARG A 103 18.12 16.00 14.30
C ARG A 103 17.38 17.11 15.01
N PHE A 104 16.17 17.42 14.55
CA PHE A 104 15.47 18.64 14.96
C PHE A 104 14.28 18.40 15.87
N PHE A 105 13.79 17.15 16.00
CA PHE A 105 12.65 16.77 16.84
C PHE A 105 12.97 15.50 17.65
N PRO A 106 14.08 15.50 18.43
CA PRO A 106 14.64 14.27 19.01
C PRO A 106 13.77 13.64 20.10
N SER A 107 12.76 14.35 20.62
CA SER A 107 11.81 13.81 21.60
C SER A 107 10.77 12.87 20.98
N LEU A 108 10.68 12.79 19.65
CA LEU A 108 9.81 11.85 18.95
C LEU A 108 10.56 10.53 18.67
N PRO A 109 10.18 9.41 19.32
CA PRO A 109 10.73 8.10 18.98
C PRO A 109 10.38 7.71 17.54
N LEU A 110 11.35 7.18 16.79
CA LEU A 110 11.15 6.80 15.40
C LEU A 110 10.91 5.30 15.25
N HIS A 111 9.79 4.94 14.63
CA HIS A 111 9.44 3.58 14.25
C HIS A 111 9.59 3.40 12.73
N ALA A 112 10.35 2.42 12.29
CA ALA A 112 10.57 2.17 10.86
C ALA A 112 9.30 1.55 10.26
N SER A 113 8.71 2.22 9.27
CA SER A 113 7.50 1.73 8.62
C SER A 113 7.77 0.42 7.88
N THR A 114 6.75 -0.45 7.77
CA THR A 114 6.80 -1.67 6.91
C THR A 114 7.15 -1.34 5.45
N LEU A 115 6.94 -0.10 5.03
CA LEU A 115 7.31 0.39 3.70
C LEU A 115 8.82 0.66 3.53
N MET A 116 9.61 0.60 4.61
CA MET A 116 11.08 0.54 4.57
C MET A 116 11.60 -0.89 4.42
N SER A 117 10.71 -1.88 4.30
CA SER A 117 11.04 -3.27 3.99
C SER A 117 12.08 -3.88 4.91
N ALA A 118 11.90 -3.76 6.24
CA ALA A 118 12.70 -4.51 7.21
C ALA A 118 12.39 -6.01 7.07
N HIS A 119 13.17 -6.72 6.24
CA HIS A 119 12.94 -8.11 5.86
C HIS A 119 14.13 -9.05 6.18
N SER A 120 15.14 -8.54 6.88
CA SER A 120 16.32 -9.30 7.28
C SER A 120 16.98 -8.67 8.50
N ALA A 121 17.87 -9.42 9.17
CA ALA A 121 18.64 -8.95 10.31
C ALA A 121 19.54 -7.77 9.93
N ALA A 122 20.16 -7.81 8.75
CA ALA A 122 20.92 -6.68 8.21
C ALA A 122 20.05 -5.42 8.07
N GLY A 123 18.81 -5.57 7.60
CA GLY A 123 17.85 -4.47 7.54
C GLY A 123 17.51 -3.89 8.89
N VAL A 124 17.23 -4.74 9.88
CA VAL A 124 16.91 -4.29 11.24
C VAL A 124 18.09 -3.59 11.90
N ARG A 125 19.32 -4.12 11.78
CA ARG A 125 20.54 -3.47 12.32
C ARG A 125 20.77 -2.10 11.68
N GLN A 126 20.67 -2.03 10.35
CA GLN A 126 20.86 -0.76 9.65
C GLN A 126 19.85 0.29 10.11
N LEU A 127 18.58 -0.09 10.27
CA LEU A 127 17.55 0.84 10.75
C LEU A 127 17.81 1.25 12.20
N ALA A 128 18.26 0.33 13.07
CA ALA A 128 18.63 0.66 14.44
C ALA A 128 19.78 1.67 14.49
N GLU A 129 20.84 1.50 13.68
CA GLU A 129 21.95 2.45 13.55
C GLU A 129 21.51 3.83 13.04
N LEU A 130 20.45 3.88 12.22
CA LEU A 130 19.84 5.12 11.76
C LEU A 130 18.99 5.82 12.85
N GLY A 131 18.85 5.22 14.03
CA GLY A 131 18.18 5.78 15.19
C GLY A 131 16.72 5.38 15.34
N PHE A 132 16.24 4.36 14.60
CA PHE A 132 14.92 3.80 14.81
C PHE A 132 14.90 2.90 16.04
N VAL A 133 13.90 3.07 16.89
CA VAL A 133 13.76 2.30 18.14
C VAL A 133 12.89 1.06 17.99
N ARG A 134 12.03 1.04 16.96
CA ARG A 134 11.11 -0.06 16.67
C ARG A 134 11.02 -0.32 15.17
N MET A 135 10.99 -1.59 14.78
CA MET A 135 10.92 -2.01 13.38
C MET A 135 9.57 -2.65 13.08
N VAL A 136 8.78 -2.00 12.23
CA VAL A 136 7.59 -2.64 11.67
C VAL A 136 8.05 -3.54 10.53
N LEU A 137 8.11 -4.84 10.77
CA LEU A 137 8.68 -5.80 9.83
C LEU A 137 7.87 -5.90 8.53
N ALA A 138 8.54 -6.39 7.47
CA ALA A 138 7.89 -6.78 6.23
C ALA A 138 6.85 -7.87 6.50
N ARG A 139 5.73 -7.84 5.78
CA ARG A 139 4.61 -8.79 5.99
C ARG A 139 4.85 -10.14 5.31
N GLU A 140 5.91 -10.22 4.53
CA GLU A 140 6.28 -11.35 3.70
C GLU A 140 7.24 -12.32 4.41
N LEU A 141 7.39 -12.20 5.73
CA LEU A 141 8.25 -13.04 6.57
C LEU A 141 7.48 -14.20 7.22
N THR A 142 8.20 -15.31 7.37
CA THR A 142 7.81 -16.47 8.18
C THR A 142 8.12 -16.24 9.66
N LEU A 143 7.48 -17.01 10.54
CA LEU A 143 7.79 -16.98 11.97
C LEU A 143 9.26 -17.29 12.26
N ALA A 144 9.85 -18.26 11.55
CA ALA A 144 11.25 -18.63 11.72
C ALA A 144 12.19 -17.45 11.34
N GLU A 145 11.90 -16.75 10.24
CA GLU A 145 12.65 -15.55 9.85
C GLU A 145 12.49 -14.43 10.89
N ILE A 146 11.29 -14.23 11.45
CA ILE A 146 11.04 -13.22 12.50
C ILE A 146 11.83 -13.55 13.77
N GLU A 147 11.80 -14.81 14.22
CA GLU A 147 12.54 -15.28 15.39
C GLU A 147 14.05 -15.11 15.22
N GLU A 148 14.59 -15.45 14.03
CA GLU A 148 16.00 -15.26 13.73
C GLU A 148 16.39 -13.77 13.76
N ILE A 149 15.57 -12.90 13.19
CA ILE A 149 15.78 -11.44 13.21
C ILE A 149 15.75 -10.93 14.66
N GLY A 150 14.76 -11.33 15.46
CA GLY A 150 14.64 -10.91 16.85
C GLY A 150 15.86 -11.32 17.67
N ARG A 151 16.24 -12.59 17.60
CA ARG A 151 17.40 -13.15 18.31
C ARG A 151 18.72 -12.50 17.90
N SER A 152 18.90 -12.16 16.63
CA SER A 152 20.17 -11.65 16.10
C SER A 152 20.35 -10.13 16.21
N THR A 153 19.32 -9.39 16.62
CA THR A 153 19.35 -7.92 16.64
C THR A 153 18.94 -7.31 17.98
N GLY A 154 18.07 -7.97 18.76
CA GLY A 154 17.55 -7.42 20.02
C GLY A 154 16.67 -6.16 19.85
N ALA A 155 16.29 -5.80 18.63
CA ALA A 155 15.46 -4.62 18.35
C ALA A 155 13.99 -4.86 18.72
N GLU A 156 13.24 -3.79 19.04
CA GLU A 156 11.78 -3.91 19.20
C GLU A 156 11.12 -4.26 17.86
N LEU A 157 10.50 -5.43 17.79
CA LEU A 157 9.80 -5.91 16.60
C LEU A 157 8.29 -5.65 16.70
N GLU A 158 7.75 -5.00 15.68
CA GLU A 158 6.32 -4.83 15.44
C GLU A 158 5.92 -5.55 14.17
N ILE A 159 4.81 -6.29 14.19
CA ILE A 159 4.29 -6.95 12.99
C ILE A 159 2.82 -6.64 12.77
N PHE A 160 2.37 -6.73 11.52
CA PHE A 160 0.93 -6.79 11.26
C PHE A 160 0.39 -8.15 11.64
N VAL A 161 -0.75 -8.19 12.34
CA VAL A 161 -1.43 -9.44 12.71
C VAL A 161 -2.79 -9.60 12.05
N GLN A 162 -3.42 -8.50 11.63
CA GLN A 162 -4.78 -8.52 11.09
C GLN A 162 -4.92 -7.55 9.92
N GLY A 163 -5.68 -7.95 8.90
CA GLY A 163 -6.20 -7.05 7.86
C GLY A 163 -5.57 -7.23 6.47
N ALA A 164 -5.67 -6.21 5.62
CA ALA A 164 -5.40 -6.38 4.20
C ALA A 164 -3.91 -6.60 3.88
N MET A 165 -3.57 -7.71 3.22
CA MET A 165 -2.23 -7.97 2.70
C MET A 165 -1.99 -7.29 1.34
N CYS A 166 -0.73 -6.92 1.10
CA CYS A 166 -0.22 -6.51 -0.20
C CYS A 166 0.32 -7.75 -0.93
N PHE A 167 0.21 -7.76 -2.26
CA PHE A 167 0.80 -8.82 -3.07
C PHE A 167 2.32 -8.61 -3.24
N SER A 168 2.73 -7.35 -3.39
CA SER A 168 4.13 -6.95 -3.47
C SER A 168 4.72 -6.82 -2.07
N TYR A 169 6.02 -7.08 -1.94
CA TYR A 169 6.82 -6.51 -0.87
C TYR A 169 6.50 -5.02 -0.74
N SER A 170 6.24 -4.62 0.50
CA SER A 170 5.97 -3.23 0.85
C SER A 170 7.18 -2.36 0.42
N GLY A 171 7.00 -1.08 0.14
CA GLY A 171 8.12 -0.21 -0.28
C GLY A 171 8.58 -0.32 -1.76
N LEU A 172 8.16 -1.34 -2.51
CA LEU A 172 8.67 -1.61 -3.88
C LEU A 172 7.62 -1.59 -5.01
N CYS A 173 6.35 -1.39 -4.70
CA CYS A 173 5.27 -1.50 -5.70
C CYS A 173 5.16 -0.23 -6.55
N LEU A 174 5.40 -0.36 -7.84
CA LEU A 174 5.22 0.68 -8.87
C LEU A 174 3.95 0.47 -9.72
N PHE A 175 3.22 -0.63 -9.49
CA PHE A 175 2.13 -1.08 -10.35
C PHE A 175 1.01 -0.04 -10.49
N SER A 176 0.66 0.64 -9.40
CA SER A 176 -0.35 1.71 -9.42
C SER A 176 0.20 3.01 -10.00
N SER A 177 1.48 3.30 -9.75
CA SER A 177 2.12 4.58 -10.07
C SER A 177 2.34 4.70 -11.58
N LEU A 178 3.07 3.76 -12.17
CA LEU A 178 3.45 3.83 -13.58
C LEU A 178 2.25 3.78 -14.55
N HIS A 179 1.12 3.24 -14.09
CA HIS A 179 -0.10 3.05 -14.90
C HIS A 179 -1.23 4.03 -14.54
N GLY A 180 -0.91 5.15 -13.86
CA GLY A 180 -1.92 6.17 -13.60
C GLY A 180 -1.59 7.23 -12.55
N GLY A 181 -0.32 7.60 -12.34
CA GLY A 181 0.06 8.75 -11.49
C GLY A 181 -0.03 8.51 -9.99
N LYS A 182 -0.64 7.40 -9.58
CA LYS A 182 -1.09 7.17 -8.20
C LYS A 182 -0.13 6.27 -7.44
N SER A 183 0.84 6.86 -6.75
CA SER A 183 1.90 6.09 -6.10
C SER A 183 1.42 5.29 -4.89
N SER A 184 1.80 4.00 -4.88
CA SER A 184 1.58 3.12 -3.73
C SER A 184 2.37 3.53 -2.50
N LEU A 185 3.51 4.18 -2.70
CA LEU A 185 4.45 4.60 -1.66
C LEU A 185 4.06 5.94 -1.02
N ARG A 186 3.01 6.58 -1.57
CA ARG A 186 2.44 7.85 -1.09
C ARG A 186 0.95 7.73 -0.73
N GLY A 187 0.47 6.50 -0.57
CA GLY A 187 -0.90 6.24 -0.11
C GLY A 187 -2.02 6.43 -1.13
N ARG A 188 -1.69 6.55 -2.42
CA ARG A 188 -2.66 6.74 -3.52
C ARG A 188 -3.02 5.46 -4.28
N CYS A 189 -2.47 4.31 -3.87
CA CYS A 189 -2.65 3.02 -4.56
C CYS A 189 -4.10 2.73 -4.98
N VAL A 190 -4.34 2.52 -6.28
CA VAL A 190 -5.66 2.14 -6.83
C VAL A 190 -5.91 0.63 -6.84
N GLN A 191 -5.07 -0.13 -6.14
CA GLN A 191 -5.19 -1.58 -5.96
C GLN A 191 -5.27 -2.37 -7.29
N PRO A 192 -4.36 -2.17 -8.25
CA PRO A 192 -4.39 -2.91 -9.53
C PRO A 192 -4.31 -4.43 -9.33
N CYS A 193 -3.59 -4.90 -8.31
CA CYS A 193 -3.52 -6.32 -7.93
C CYS A 193 -4.89 -6.96 -7.58
N ARG A 194 -5.95 -6.17 -7.38
CA ARG A 194 -7.31 -6.64 -7.08
C ARG A 194 -8.22 -6.67 -8.31
N ARG A 195 -7.72 -6.32 -9.49
CA ARG A 195 -8.46 -6.41 -10.76
C ARG A 195 -8.50 -7.85 -11.27
N ARG A 196 -9.49 -8.13 -12.11
CA ARG A 196 -9.58 -9.38 -12.88
C ARG A 196 -8.73 -9.24 -14.14
N TYR A 197 -7.82 -10.17 -14.39
CA TYR A 197 -6.95 -10.18 -15.56
C TYR A 197 -7.26 -11.39 -16.45
N VAL A 198 -6.93 -11.30 -17.74
CA VAL A 198 -7.11 -12.43 -18.67
C VAL A 198 -5.81 -12.76 -19.37
N TRP A 199 -5.49 -14.05 -19.46
CA TRP A 199 -4.32 -14.53 -20.18
C TRP A 199 -4.57 -14.51 -21.69
N GLU A 200 -3.55 -14.15 -22.47
CA GLU A 200 -3.60 -14.16 -23.93
C GLU A 200 -3.95 -15.56 -24.46
N GLY A 201 -4.80 -15.67 -25.49
CA GLY A 201 -5.31 -16.95 -26.00
C GLY A 201 -6.39 -17.60 -25.12
N GLY A 202 -6.87 -16.90 -24.07
CA GLY A 202 -7.92 -17.33 -23.16
C GLY A 202 -9.30 -16.71 -23.41
N HIS A 203 -9.56 -16.24 -24.63
CA HIS A 203 -10.85 -15.66 -25.01
C HIS A 203 -11.47 -16.44 -26.18
N GLY A 204 -12.62 -17.07 -25.92
CA GLY A 204 -13.68 -17.05 -26.93
C GLY A 204 -14.00 -15.58 -27.22
N SER A 205 -13.93 -15.20 -28.50
CA SER A 205 -14.12 -13.84 -29.00
C SER A 205 -15.39 -13.16 -28.44
N PRO A 206 -15.37 -11.85 -28.12
CA PRO A 206 -16.58 -11.07 -27.86
C PRO A 206 -17.47 -10.86 -29.11
N SER A 207 -17.11 -11.40 -30.27
CA SER A 207 -17.90 -11.31 -31.49
C SER A 207 -18.01 -12.69 -32.16
N GLY A 208 -19.09 -13.40 -31.90
CA GLY A 208 -19.40 -14.65 -32.58
C GLY A 208 -20.65 -15.31 -32.04
N ARG A 209 -21.81 -15.07 -32.67
CA ARG A 209 -22.99 -15.92 -32.51
C ARG A 209 -22.62 -17.31 -33.04
N GLY A 210 -22.37 -18.27 -32.16
CA GLY A 210 -22.00 -19.64 -32.52
C GLY A 210 -22.48 -20.62 -31.46
N ARG A 211 -23.21 -21.64 -31.90
CA ARG A 211 -24.03 -22.58 -31.11
C ARG A 211 -23.22 -23.54 -30.23
N GLY A 212 -23.76 -23.80 -29.04
CA GLY A 212 -23.85 -25.11 -28.39
C GLY A 212 -22.60 -25.99 -28.29
N GLY A 213 -21.95 -25.96 -27.12
CA GLY A 213 -20.98 -26.97 -26.70
C GLY A 213 -21.02 -27.14 -25.18
N ARG A 214 -21.34 -28.34 -24.72
CA ARG A 214 -21.57 -28.70 -23.30
C ARG A 214 -20.30 -28.47 -22.46
N SER A 215 -20.48 -27.85 -21.30
CA SER A 215 -19.47 -27.69 -20.25
C SER A 215 -19.07 -29.03 -19.64
N SER A 216 -17.81 -29.43 -19.78
CA SER A 216 -17.21 -30.45 -18.92
C SER A 216 -16.93 -29.84 -17.54
N ARG A 217 -17.62 -30.35 -16.52
CA ARG A 217 -17.25 -30.21 -15.12
C ARG A 217 -16.03 -31.11 -14.90
N ASP A 218 -14.83 -30.57 -14.95
CA ASP A 218 -13.67 -31.09 -14.22
C ASP A 218 -12.56 -30.02 -14.22
N GLY A 219 -12.04 -29.73 -13.02
CA GLY A 219 -11.08 -28.67 -12.78
C GLY A 219 -9.70 -29.04 -13.32
N GLY A 220 -9.23 -28.31 -14.34
CA GLY A 220 -7.86 -28.48 -14.84
C GLY A 220 -7.63 -27.93 -16.25
N GLY A 221 -7.60 -26.60 -16.39
CA GLY A 221 -6.93 -25.90 -17.49
C GLY A 221 -7.55 -25.92 -18.89
N SER A 222 -8.12 -24.79 -19.32
CA SER A 222 -7.59 -24.00 -20.47
C SER A 222 -8.48 -22.77 -20.72
N GLY A 223 -7.85 -21.59 -20.77
CA GLY A 223 -8.43 -20.35 -21.30
C GLY A 223 -9.46 -19.60 -20.43
N SER A 224 -9.14 -19.19 -19.20
CA SER A 224 -10.03 -18.30 -18.42
C SER A 224 -9.28 -17.33 -17.50
N GLY A 225 -9.68 -16.05 -17.53
CA GLY A 225 -9.14 -15.00 -16.65
C GLY A 225 -9.53 -15.15 -15.18
N GLY A 226 -8.87 -14.41 -14.28
CA GLY A 226 -9.06 -14.50 -12.83
C GLY A 226 -8.46 -13.33 -12.04
N TYR A 227 -8.66 -13.34 -10.73
CA TYR A 227 -8.03 -12.39 -9.81
C TYR A 227 -6.63 -12.86 -9.44
N LEU A 228 -5.67 -12.69 -10.35
CA LEU A 228 -4.36 -13.33 -10.26
C LEU A 228 -3.59 -13.01 -8.98
N PHE A 229 -3.73 -11.78 -8.46
CA PHE A 229 -2.89 -11.23 -7.38
C PHE A 229 -3.71 -10.82 -6.13
N SER A 230 -4.97 -11.21 -6.04
CA SER A 230 -5.86 -10.72 -4.97
C SER A 230 -5.58 -11.45 -3.66
N MET A 231 -4.80 -10.81 -2.79
CA MET A 231 -4.49 -11.35 -1.46
C MET A 231 -5.72 -11.38 -0.54
N ASN A 232 -5.79 -12.45 0.23
CA ASN A 232 -6.63 -12.64 1.41
C ASN A 232 -6.19 -11.72 2.57
N ASP A 233 -7.03 -11.60 3.60
CA ASP A 233 -6.67 -10.80 4.79
C ASP A 233 -5.78 -11.66 5.71
N LEU A 234 -4.76 -11.04 6.30
CA LEU A 234 -3.94 -11.63 7.34
C LEU A 234 -4.79 -11.83 8.61
N SER A 235 -4.64 -12.98 9.24
CA SER A 235 -5.04 -13.24 10.62
C SER A 235 -3.97 -14.10 11.30
N ALA A 236 -3.37 -13.54 12.34
CA ALA A 236 -2.37 -14.22 13.18
C ALA A 236 -2.95 -14.61 14.55
N ILE A 237 -4.27 -14.58 14.72
CA ILE A 237 -4.95 -14.84 16.01
C ILE A 237 -4.56 -16.19 16.62
N ASP A 238 -4.28 -17.19 15.78
CA ASP A 238 -3.90 -18.54 16.20
C ASP A 238 -2.43 -18.68 16.58
N LEU A 239 -1.62 -17.67 16.26
CA LEU A 239 -0.15 -17.67 16.30
C LEU A 239 0.41 -16.73 17.38
N LEU A 240 -0.42 -16.14 18.24
CA LEU A 240 0.02 -15.18 19.25
C LEU A 240 1.10 -15.74 20.20
N PRO A 241 0.99 -17.00 20.71
CA PRO A 241 2.06 -17.57 21.54
C PRO A 241 3.40 -17.72 20.81
N GLU A 242 3.37 -18.13 19.55
CA GLU A 242 4.54 -18.24 18.69
C GLU A 242 5.19 -16.87 18.46
N LEU A 243 4.38 -15.85 18.20
CA LEU A 243 4.82 -14.48 18.01
C LEU A 243 5.48 -13.90 19.27
N ALA A 244 4.90 -14.17 20.44
CA ALA A 244 5.49 -13.77 21.72
C ALA A 244 6.87 -14.41 21.91
N ARG A 245 7.00 -15.71 21.62
CA ARG A 245 8.29 -16.43 21.70
C ARG A 245 9.31 -15.91 20.69
N ALA A 246 8.88 -15.49 19.51
CA ALA A 246 9.74 -14.89 18.48
C ALA A 246 10.26 -13.48 18.85
N GLY A 247 9.90 -12.94 20.03
CA GLY A 247 10.36 -11.63 20.49
C GLY A 247 9.57 -10.44 19.92
N VAL A 248 8.38 -10.68 19.35
CA VAL A 248 7.50 -9.61 18.89
C VAL A 248 6.93 -8.87 20.10
N VAL A 249 7.11 -7.54 20.13
CA VAL A 249 6.65 -6.70 21.26
C VAL A 249 5.38 -5.94 20.96
N SER A 250 5.05 -5.69 19.69
CA SER A 250 3.85 -4.97 19.27
C SER A 250 3.11 -5.67 18.12
N LEU A 251 1.80 -5.82 18.27
CA LEU A 251 0.89 -6.44 17.32
C LEU A 251 0.00 -5.38 16.68
N LYS A 252 0.27 -5.10 15.41
CA LYS A 252 -0.40 -4.05 14.66
C LYS A 252 -1.59 -4.56 13.87
N VAL A 253 -2.74 -3.93 14.04
CA VAL A 253 -3.93 -4.17 13.20
C VAL A 253 -3.94 -3.20 12.01
N GLU A 254 -4.06 -3.72 10.79
CA GLU A 254 -4.24 -2.88 9.59
C GLU A 254 -5.71 -2.51 9.41
N GLY A 255 -5.99 -1.20 9.33
CA GLY A 255 -7.38 -0.80 9.15
C GLY A 255 -7.71 0.67 9.27
N ARG A 256 -6.78 1.60 9.01
CA ARG A 256 -7.08 3.04 9.14
C ARG A 256 -8.27 3.52 8.29
N LEU A 257 -8.58 2.83 7.19
CA LEU A 257 -9.75 3.10 6.34
C LEU A 257 -10.96 2.21 6.62
N ARG A 258 -10.94 1.42 7.72
CA ARG A 258 -11.99 0.48 8.06
C ARG A 258 -13.04 1.13 8.96
N SER A 259 -14.23 0.53 8.99
CA SER A 259 -15.35 0.99 9.80
C SER A 259 -15.04 0.91 11.30
N VAL A 260 -15.81 1.65 12.09
CA VAL A 260 -15.75 1.60 13.55
C VAL A 260 -15.98 0.16 14.04
N GLU A 261 -16.93 -0.54 13.42
CA GLU A 261 -17.25 -1.92 13.74
C GLU A 261 -16.07 -2.88 13.49
N TYR A 262 -15.34 -2.71 12.40
CA TYR A 262 -14.12 -3.48 12.16
C TYR A 262 -13.10 -3.24 13.28
N VAL A 263 -12.84 -1.98 13.64
CA VAL A 263 -11.89 -1.65 14.72
C VAL A 263 -12.35 -2.24 16.04
N ARG A 264 -13.65 -2.15 16.34
CA ARG A 264 -14.26 -2.71 17.55
C ARG A 264 -14.00 -4.22 17.68
N LEU A 265 -14.47 -4.96 16.68
CA LEU A 265 -14.44 -6.42 16.68
C LEU A 265 -13.02 -6.97 16.60
N THR A 266 -12.16 -6.36 15.79
CA THR A 266 -10.75 -6.81 15.69
C THR A 266 -9.97 -6.52 16.96
N THR A 267 -10.10 -5.32 17.54
CA THR A 267 -9.41 -4.99 18.79
C THR A 267 -9.86 -5.92 19.92
N ARG A 268 -11.18 -6.12 20.07
CA ARG A 268 -11.74 -7.03 21.08
C ARG A 268 -11.26 -8.47 20.91
N ALA A 269 -11.22 -8.98 19.68
CA ALA A 269 -10.78 -10.35 19.41
C ALA A 269 -9.32 -10.57 19.81
N TYR A 270 -8.43 -9.64 19.45
CA TYR A 270 -7.01 -9.74 19.82
C TYR A 270 -6.79 -9.48 21.30
N ARG A 271 -7.52 -8.55 21.92
CA ARG A 271 -7.46 -8.32 23.38
C ARG A 271 -7.85 -9.57 24.16
N LEU A 272 -8.98 -10.20 23.80
CA LEU A 272 -9.43 -11.48 24.36
C LEU A 272 -8.33 -12.55 24.26
N ALA A 273 -7.71 -12.69 23.09
CA ALA A 273 -6.66 -13.69 22.87
C ALA A 273 -5.35 -13.37 23.61
N LEU A 274 -5.01 -12.08 23.77
CA LEU A 274 -3.83 -11.64 24.49
C LEU A 274 -3.96 -11.79 26.01
N ASP A 275 -5.12 -11.44 26.57
CA ASP A 275 -5.41 -11.63 28.00
C ASP A 275 -5.36 -13.10 28.40
N ASN A 276 -5.64 -13.98 27.45
CA ASN A 276 -5.72 -15.43 27.64
C ASN A 276 -4.60 -16.19 26.93
N ILE A 277 -3.48 -15.53 26.62
CA ILE A 277 -2.40 -16.11 25.79
C ILE A 277 -1.77 -17.37 26.41
N ALA A 278 -1.83 -17.51 27.73
CA ALA A 278 -1.29 -18.65 28.47
C ALA A 278 -2.22 -19.88 28.47
N LEU A 279 -3.47 -19.76 28.02
CA LEU A 279 -4.38 -20.91 27.95
C LEU A 279 -3.85 -21.98 27.01
N THR A 280 -4.09 -23.25 27.36
CA THR A 280 -3.77 -24.43 26.55
C THR A 280 -4.97 -25.37 26.46
N GLY A 281 -4.91 -26.34 25.55
CA GLY A 281 -5.94 -27.38 25.41
C GLY A 281 -7.36 -26.83 25.11
N PRO A 282 -8.43 -27.50 25.62
CA PRO A 282 -9.81 -27.14 25.29
C PRO A 282 -10.22 -25.71 25.64
N ALA A 283 -9.66 -25.13 26.71
CA ALA A 283 -9.95 -23.76 27.11
C ALA A 283 -9.41 -22.75 26.08
N ARG A 284 -8.21 -23.00 25.55
CA ARG A 284 -7.64 -22.20 24.45
C ARG A 284 -8.50 -22.32 23.19
N ASP A 285 -8.94 -23.53 22.86
CA ASP A 285 -9.73 -23.77 21.65
C ASP A 285 -11.09 -23.05 21.70
N ALA A 286 -11.75 -23.07 22.85
CA ALA A 286 -13.01 -22.32 23.08
C ALA A 286 -12.80 -20.80 22.95
N MET A 287 -11.74 -20.26 23.57
CA MET A 287 -11.39 -18.84 23.45
C MET A 287 -11.08 -18.45 21.99
N LEU A 288 -10.29 -19.26 21.28
CA LEU A 288 -9.95 -19.00 19.88
C LEU A 288 -11.18 -19.10 18.97
N ALA A 289 -12.12 -20.01 19.25
CA ALA A 289 -13.39 -20.06 18.53
C ALA A 289 -14.15 -18.73 18.67
N GLN A 290 -14.28 -18.22 19.89
CA GLN A 290 -14.91 -16.93 20.15
C GLN A 290 -14.17 -15.76 19.46
N ALA A 291 -12.83 -15.73 19.53
CA ALA A 291 -12.04 -14.70 18.85
C ALA A 291 -12.23 -14.74 17.32
N ARG A 292 -12.26 -15.95 16.73
CA ARG A 292 -12.49 -16.12 15.28
C ARG A 292 -13.89 -15.70 14.86
N GLU A 293 -14.92 -15.93 15.69
CA GLU A 293 -16.28 -15.44 15.45
C GLU A 293 -16.33 -13.91 15.38
N LEU A 294 -15.67 -13.22 16.31
CA LEU A 294 -15.53 -11.76 16.29
C LEU A 294 -14.83 -11.28 15.01
N LEU A 295 -13.72 -11.94 14.61
CA LEU A 295 -12.99 -11.59 13.38
C LEU A 295 -13.81 -11.86 12.11
N ALA A 296 -14.59 -12.94 12.07
CA ALA A 296 -15.51 -13.23 10.97
C ALA A 296 -16.61 -12.15 10.89
N ALA A 297 -17.11 -11.70 12.04
CA ALA A 297 -18.10 -10.62 12.14
C ALA A 297 -17.56 -9.26 11.68
N ALA A 298 -16.24 -9.05 11.69
CA ALA A 298 -15.60 -7.82 11.19
C ALA A 298 -15.66 -7.65 9.66
N MET A 299 -16.24 -8.60 8.92
CA MET A 299 -16.52 -8.50 7.48
C MET A 299 -15.28 -8.26 6.60
N GLY A 300 -14.16 -8.89 6.97
CA GLY A 300 -12.92 -8.88 6.19
C GLY A 300 -13.02 -9.70 4.90
N ARG A 301 -11.86 -9.93 4.27
CA ARG A 301 -11.73 -10.98 3.25
C ARG A 301 -11.65 -12.34 3.92
N ARG A 302 -11.57 -13.42 3.13
CA ARG A 302 -11.12 -14.71 3.65
C ARG A 302 -9.80 -14.49 4.40
N ALA A 303 -9.71 -15.04 5.60
CA ALA A 303 -8.51 -14.98 6.42
C ALA A 303 -7.48 -16.02 5.96
N SER A 304 -6.20 -15.67 6.07
CA SER A 304 -5.08 -16.60 6.03
C SER A 304 -3.99 -16.16 7.01
N CYS A 305 -3.09 -17.05 7.40
CA CYS A 305 -1.92 -16.68 8.21
C CYS A 305 -0.84 -15.94 7.39
N GLY A 306 -1.13 -15.55 6.14
CA GLY A 306 -0.14 -14.97 5.24
C GLY A 306 1.10 -15.85 5.13
N TYR A 307 2.27 -15.24 5.27
CA TYR A 307 3.56 -15.92 5.17
C TYR A 307 4.06 -16.51 6.50
N LEU A 308 3.34 -16.29 7.61
CA LEU A 308 3.83 -16.64 8.95
C LEU A 308 4.16 -18.13 9.10
N ARG A 309 3.40 -19.02 8.44
CA ARG A 309 3.64 -20.47 8.48
C ARG A 309 4.52 -20.99 7.35
N ALA A 310 4.59 -20.30 6.22
CA ALA A 310 5.26 -20.78 5.02
C ALA A 310 5.70 -19.62 4.11
N SER A 311 6.86 -19.76 3.48
CA SER A 311 7.41 -18.75 2.56
C SER A 311 6.63 -18.65 1.23
N ASN A 312 5.84 -19.66 0.87
CA ASN A 312 4.99 -19.66 -0.33
C ASN A 312 3.56 -20.22 -0.06
N PRO A 313 2.71 -19.45 0.63
CA PRO A 313 1.37 -19.88 1.07
C PRO A 313 0.33 -19.79 -0.06
N ALA A 314 -0.12 -20.93 -0.59
CA ALA A 314 -1.10 -20.96 -1.69
C ALA A 314 -2.45 -20.30 -1.30
N GLU A 315 -2.84 -20.40 -0.03
CA GLU A 315 -4.04 -19.84 0.56
C GLU A 315 -4.00 -18.32 0.75
N ALA A 316 -2.83 -17.68 0.57
CA ALA A 316 -2.71 -16.24 0.71
C ALA A 316 -3.36 -15.45 -0.44
N VAL A 317 -3.62 -16.09 -1.59
CA VAL A 317 -4.28 -15.49 -2.75
C VAL A 317 -5.60 -16.17 -3.05
N SER A 318 -6.59 -15.37 -3.44
CA SER A 318 -7.85 -15.85 -4.02
C SER A 318 -7.93 -15.52 -5.50
N VAL A 319 -8.07 -16.56 -6.33
CA VAL A 319 -8.19 -16.43 -7.80
C VAL A 319 -9.63 -16.13 -8.22
N GLN A 320 -10.59 -16.49 -7.37
CA GLN A 320 -12.03 -16.46 -7.69
C GLN A 320 -12.69 -15.12 -7.35
N HIS A 321 -12.17 -14.36 -6.38
CA HIS A 321 -12.77 -13.08 -5.97
C HIS A 321 -11.73 -12.06 -5.50
N SER A 322 -12.09 -10.78 -5.51
CA SER A 322 -11.35 -9.71 -4.82
C SER A 322 -12.17 -9.03 -3.72
N GLY A 323 -11.56 -8.24 -2.83
CA GLY A 323 -12.29 -7.36 -1.90
C GLY A 323 -13.04 -8.01 -0.73
N ASN A 324 -13.54 -7.18 0.19
CA ASN A 324 -14.40 -7.62 1.31
C ASN A 324 -15.70 -8.18 0.77
N MET A 325 -16.12 -9.34 1.26
CA MET A 325 -17.38 -9.95 0.82
C MET A 325 -18.54 -9.37 1.61
N GLY A 326 -18.36 -9.02 2.89
CA GLY A 326 -19.50 -8.74 3.77
C GLY A 326 -20.12 -10.03 4.30
N HIS A 327 -21.11 -9.93 5.19
CA HIS A 327 -21.93 -11.08 5.59
C HIS A 327 -22.73 -11.57 4.39
N PHE A 328 -22.54 -12.82 3.99
CA PHE A 328 -23.32 -13.40 2.90
C PHE A 328 -24.77 -13.55 3.33
N LEU A 329 -25.64 -12.71 2.78
CA LEU A 329 -27.05 -12.68 3.15
C LEU A 329 -27.81 -13.80 2.45
N GLY A 330 -27.46 -14.13 1.21
CA GLY A 330 -28.13 -15.16 0.44
C GLY A 330 -27.88 -15.01 -1.06
N ARG A 331 -28.18 -16.07 -1.80
CA ARG A 331 -28.18 -16.05 -3.27
C ARG A 331 -29.52 -15.49 -3.73
N VAL A 332 -29.49 -14.62 -4.74
CA VAL A 332 -30.72 -14.07 -5.33
C VAL A 332 -31.50 -15.22 -5.95
N THR A 333 -32.74 -15.42 -5.50
CA THR A 333 -33.60 -16.52 -5.95
C THR A 333 -34.51 -16.10 -7.10
N ALA A 334 -34.90 -14.83 -7.17
CA ALA A 334 -35.66 -14.26 -8.28
C ALA A 334 -35.51 -12.73 -8.34
N ALA A 335 -35.56 -12.17 -9.55
CA ALA A 335 -35.90 -10.76 -9.76
C ALA A 335 -37.44 -10.64 -9.79
N PRO A 336 -38.06 -9.66 -9.12
CA PRO A 336 -39.50 -9.47 -9.15
C PRO A 336 -39.99 -9.12 -10.56
N GLU A 337 -41.22 -9.54 -10.83
CA GLU A 337 -41.92 -9.36 -12.10
C GLU A 337 -42.03 -7.90 -12.56
N ARG A 338 -42.13 -7.73 -13.89
CA ARG A 338 -42.38 -6.43 -14.54
C ARG A 338 -43.67 -5.81 -13.99
N GLY A 339 -43.57 -4.67 -13.29
CA GLY A 339 -44.75 -3.93 -12.80
C GLY A 339 -44.55 -3.09 -11.53
N ARG A 340 -43.45 -3.24 -10.78
CA ARG A 340 -43.14 -2.40 -9.60
C ARG A 340 -42.40 -1.11 -9.98
N SER A 341 -42.63 -0.04 -9.20
CA SER A 341 -41.98 1.27 -9.35
C SER A 341 -40.50 1.28 -8.93
N GLU A 342 -40.08 0.37 -8.04
CA GLU A 342 -38.69 0.21 -7.59
C GLU A 342 -38.17 -1.20 -7.92
N PRO A 343 -36.94 -1.34 -8.47
CA PRO A 343 -36.32 -2.65 -8.68
C PRO A 343 -36.00 -3.31 -7.33
N ALA A 344 -36.21 -4.61 -7.21
CA ALA A 344 -35.91 -5.38 -6.00
C ALA A 344 -35.32 -6.75 -6.35
N VAL A 345 -34.89 -7.51 -5.35
CA VAL A 345 -34.47 -8.92 -5.50
C VAL A 345 -35.00 -9.75 -4.32
N ALA A 346 -35.35 -11.01 -4.58
CA ALA A 346 -35.76 -11.97 -3.56
C ALA A 346 -34.57 -12.81 -3.09
N LEU A 347 -34.50 -13.07 -1.79
CA LEU A 347 -33.53 -14.00 -1.19
C LEU A 347 -34.02 -14.50 0.17
N CYS A 348 -33.50 -15.66 0.59
CA CYS A 348 -33.61 -16.15 1.96
C CYS A 348 -32.38 -15.71 2.76
N LEU A 349 -32.62 -15.01 3.88
CA LEU A 349 -31.57 -14.40 4.69
C LEU A 349 -30.82 -15.42 5.54
N ARG A 350 -29.49 -15.37 5.51
CA ARG A 350 -28.60 -16.08 6.47
C ARG A 350 -28.20 -15.22 7.66
N HIS A 351 -28.31 -13.90 7.53
CA HIS A 351 -28.07 -12.93 8.60
C HIS A 351 -29.19 -11.88 8.59
N GLY A 352 -29.55 -11.38 9.78
CA GLY A 352 -30.57 -10.34 9.90
C GLY A 352 -30.10 -9.01 9.34
N ILE A 353 -31.01 -8.27 8.70
CA ILE A 353 -30.72 -6.96 8.07
C ILE A 353 -31.78 -5.94 8.45
N GLY A 354 -31.40 -4.67 8.53
CA GLY A 354 -32.31 -3.55 8.81
C GLY A 354 -32.15 -2.39 7.83
N VAL A 355 -33.20 -1.57 7.72
CA VAL A 355 -33.15 -0.33 6.91
C VAL A 355 -32.01 0.56 7.42
N GLY A 356 -31.18 1.06 6.51
CA GLY A 356 -29.96 1.81 6.83
C GLY A 356 -28.67 0.98 6.72
N ASP A 357 -28.77 -0.35 6.68
CA ASP A 357 -27.61 -1.21 6.46
C ASP A 357 -26.99 -0.98 5.09
N ARG A 358 -25.66 -1.05 4.99
CA ARG A 358 -24.99 -1.05 3.68
C ARG A 358 -24.99 -2.45 3.12
N LEU A 359 -25.63 -2.64 1.97
CA LEU A 359 -25.67 -3.91 1.23
C LEU A 359 -24.80 -3.84 -0.03
N ARG A 360 -24.41 -5.00 -0.55
CA ARG A 360 -23.69 -5.16 -1.81
C ARG A 360 -24.27 -6.30 -2.63
N LEU A 361 -24.73 -5.98 -3.83
CA LEU A 361 -25.04 -6.96 -4.86
C LEU A 361 -23.76 -7.32 -5.62
N HIS A 362 -23.51 -8.61 -5.80
CA HIS A 362 -22.36 -9.16 -6.51
C HIS A 362 -22.84 -10.11 -7.60
N ASP A 363 -22.36 -9.90 -8.83
CA ASP A 363 -22.51 -10.87 -9.91
C ASP A 363 -21.32 -11.84 -9.90
N ASP A 364 -21.59 -13.12 -9.67
CA ASP A 364 -20.56 -14.17 -9.62
C ASP A 364 -19.88 -14.41 -10.99
N VAL A 365 -20.52 -14.03 -12.11
CA VAL A 365 -20.01 -14.28 -13.46
C VAL A 365 -19.11 -13.14 -13.94
N SER A 366 -19.62 -11.91 -13.94
CA SER A 366 -18.85 -10.73 -14.38
C SER A 366 -17.87 -10.22 -13.31
N GLY A 367 -18.16 -10.48 -12.04
CA GLY A 367 -17.44 -9.91 -10.90
C GLY A 367 -17.83 -8.46 -10.57
N GLU A 368 -18.83 -7.89 -11.27
CA GLU A 368 -19.32 -6.54 -11.01
C GLU A 368 -20.03 -6.44 -9.65
N ARG A 369 -19.95 -5.24 -9.04
CA ARG A 369 -20.40 -5.00 -7.67
C ARG A 369 -21.11 -3.68 -7.56
N LEU A 370 -22.23 -3.68 -6.87
CA LEU A 370 -22.95 -2.47 -6.51
C LEU A 370 -23.23 -2.43 -5.02
N ALA A 371 -22.63 -1.45 -4.34
CA ALA A 371 -22.91 -1.18 -2.93
C ALA A 371 -23.98 -0.08 -2.80
N PHE A 372 -24.96 -0.29 -1.93
CA PHE A 372 -26.05 0.64 -1.69
C PHE A 372 -26.51 0.57 -0.23
N THR A 373 -27.17 1.62 0.25
CA THR A 373 -27.77 1.61 1.58
C THR A 373 -29.20 1.09 1.44
N LEU A 374 -29.59 0.12 2.27
CA LEU A 374 -30.93 -0.44 2.28
C LEU A 374 -31.93 0.65 2.66
N LYS A 375 -32.79 1.03 1.71
CA LYS A 375 -33.83 2.05 1.94
C LYS A 375 -35.18 1.43 2.27
N SER A 376 -35.45 0.27 1.71
CA SER A 376 -36.73 -0.43 1.79
C SER A 376 -36.48 -1.94 1.80
N LEU A 377 -37.14 -2.63 2.72
CA LEU A 377 -37.14 -4.09 2.82
C LEU A 377 -38.57 -4.57 3.03
N TRP A 378 -38.90 -5.72 2.49
CA TRP A 378 -40.22 -6.33 2.66
C TRP A 378 -40.07 -7.81 3.02
N GLN A 379 -40.84 -8.29 3.99
CA GLN A 379 -40.87 -9.71 4.34
C GLN A 379 -42.01 -10.39 3.61
N GLN A 380 -41.77 -11.56 2.99
CA GLN A 380 -42.85 -12.38 2.46
C GLN A 380 -43.47 -13.21 3.59
N GLU A 381 -44.80 -13.13 3.76
CA GLU A 381 -45.53 -14.10 4.56
C GLU A 381 -45.62 -15.43 3.80
N ARG A 382 -45.30 -16.54 4.46
CA ARG A 382 -45.54 -17.87 3.91
C ARG A 382 -47.06 -18.06 3.72
N GLY A 383 -47.53 -18.04 2.48
CA GLY A 383 -48.89 -18.42 2.11
C GLY A 383 -49.80 -17.29 1.62
N THR A 384 -49.41 -16.02 1.73
CA THR A 384 -50.12 -14.92 1.05
C THR A 384 -49.12 -14.12 0.24
N GLY A 385 -49.38 -13.90 -1.05
CA GLY A 385 -48.48 -13.17 -1.96
C GLY A 385 -48.31 -11.67 -1.63
N ARG A 386 -48.57 -11.24 -0.39
CA ARG A 386 -48.50 -9.84 0.03
C ARG A 386 -47.30 -9.62 0.96
N PRO A 387 -46.38 -8.71 0.60
CA PRO A 387 -45.27 -8.34 1.47
C PRO A 387 -45.75 -7.54 2.69
N ALA A 388 -45.22 -7.84 3.89
CA ALA A 388 -45.24 -6.90 5.00
C ALA A 388 -44.35 -5.70 4.65
N VAL A 389 -44.93 -4.49 4.66
CA VAL A 389 -44.27 -3.26 4.24
C VAL A 389 -43.55 -2.62 5.42
N PHE A 390 -42.22 -2.62 5.40
CA PHE A 390 -41.39 -1.83 6.30
C PHE A 390 -40.88 -0.61 5.52
N ALA A 391 -41.69 0.46 5.47
CA ALA A 391 -41.33 1.71 4.82
C ALA A 391 -41.05 2.79 5.87
N VAL A 392 -39.81 3.29 5.92
CA VAL A 392 -39.53 4.54 6.64
C VAL A 392 -39.89 5.71 5.72
N GLY A 393 -40.82 6.55 6.16
CA GLY A 393 -41.34 7.68 5.40
C GLY A 393 -40.28 8.68 4.96
N LYS A 394 -40.54 9.36 3.83
CA LYS A 394 -39.71 10.43 3.27
C LYS A 394 -39.50 11.55 4.29
N LYS A 395 -38.33 11.59 4.94
CA LYS A 395 -37.54 12.79 5.28
C LYS A 395 -36.22 12.36 5.89
N SER A 396 -35.24 12.08 5.03
CA SER A 396 -33.83 12.01 5.43
C SER A 396 -33.11 13.13 4.68
N LEU A 397 -32.72 14.15 5.42
CA LEU A 397 -31.80 15.19 4.97
C LEU A 397 -30.46 14.53 4.60
N VAL A 398 -30.26 14.29 3.31
CA VAL A 398 -28.92 14.11 2.74
C VAL A 398 -28.43 15.49 2.35
N HIS A 399 -27.43 15.98 3.08
CA HIS A 399 -26.66 17.15 2.67
C HIS A 399 -25.96 16.83 1.34
N LYS A 400 -26.34 17.52 0.25
CA LYS A 400 -25.63 17.47 -1.04
C LYS A 400 -24.62 18.63 -1.06
N PRO A 401 -23.30 18.37 -1.17
CA PRO A 401 -22.36 19.40 -1.59
C PRO A 401 -22.39 19.51 -3.12
N GLY A 402 -22.71 20.71 -3.60
CA GLY A 402 -22.53 21.10 -5.00
C GLY A 402 -23.80 20.95 -5.85
N ASP A 403 -24.55 22.03 -5.96
CA ASP A 403 -25.27 22.31 -7.21
C ASP A 403 -25.04 23.77 -7.59
N ARG A 404 -24.38 23.97 -8.73
CA ARG A 404 -24.17 25.27 -9.36
C ARG A 404 -25.33 25.51 -10.32
N ARG A 405 -25.87 26.73 -10.25
CA ARG A 405 -26.76 27.42 -11.20
C ARG A 405 -28.27 27.30 -10.91
N THR A 406 -28.78 28.32 -10.23
CA THR A 406 -29.73 29.25 -10.86
C THR A 406 -29.43 30.66 -10.36
N ALA A 407 -28.88 31.47 -11.26
CA ALA A 407 -28.90 32.92 -11.13
C ALA A 407 -30.26 33.41 -11.67
N ALA A 408 -31.05 34.06 -10.82
CA ALA A 408 -31.83 35.27 -11.16
C ALA A 408 -32.66 35.75 -9.96
N ARG A 409 -32.16 36.80 -9.31
CA ARG A 409 -32.88 38.03 -8.96
C ARG A 409 -34.19 37.91 -8.16
N GLN A 410 -34.12 38.16 -6.86
CA GLN A 410 -35.05 39.09 -6.19
C GLN A 410 -34.34 39.77 -5.00
N GLN A 411 -34.33 41.10 -5.05
CA GLN A 411 -33.77 41.99 -4.03
C GLN A 411 -34.51 41.85 -2.71
N ARG A 412 -33.79 41.76 -1.58
CA ARG A 412 -34.27 42.20 -0.26
C ARG A 412 -33.14 42.93 0.47
N ARG A 413 -33.52 44.04 1.11
CA ARG A 413 -32.67 45.03 1.78
C ARG A 413 -32.18 44.53 3.16
N PRO A 414 -31.03 45.01 3.66
CA PRO A 414 -30.54 44.69 5.00
C PRO A 414 -31.29 45.52 6.06
N GLY A 415 -31.82 44.88 7.13
CA GLY A 415 -32.33 45.63 8.29
C GLY A 415 -33.46 45.07 9.16
N GLU A 416 -33.77 43.76 9.20
CA GLU A 416 -34.77 43.24 10.15
C GLU A 416 -34.31 41.94 10.84
N GLU A 417 -34.15 42.00 12.16
CA GLU A 417 -34.02 40.84 13.04
C GLU A 417 -35.37 40.13 13.21
N PRO A 418 -35.44 38.78 13.16
CA PRO A 418 -36.60 38.07 13.66
C PRO A 418 -36.48 37.87 15.17
N ARG A 419 -37.46 38.46 15.86
CA ARG A 419 -37.70 38.43 17.30
C ARG A 419 -37.70 37.01 17.90
N ARG A 420 -37.17 36.91 19.12
CA ARG A 420 -37.28 35.76 20.03
C ARG A 420 -38.76 35.38 20.26
N ALA A 421 -39.08 34.10 20.07
CA ALA A 421 -40.23 33.47 20.69
C ALA A 421 -39.74 32.39 21.65
N VAL A 422 -39.96 32.64 22.95
CA VAL A 422 -39.83 31.66 24.02
C VAL A 422 -41.02 30.72 23.93
N ALA A 423 -40.78 29.42 23.85
CA ALA A 423 -41.77 28.39 24.13
C ALA A 423 -41.15 27.37 25.08
N SER A 424 -41.54 27.49 26.35
CA SER A 424 -41.42 26.49 27.39
C SER A 424 -42.17 25.22 27.00
N GLY A 425 -41.51 24.07 27.12
CA GLY A 425 -42.13 22.77 26.90
C GLY A 425 -41.18 21.65 27.32
N SER A 426 -41.31 21.22 28.57
CA SER A 426 -40.78 19.95 29.07
C SER A 426 -41.45 18.81 28.30
N GLY A 427 -40.68 18.08 27.51
CA GLY A 427 -41.16 16.93 26.74
C GLY A 427 -39.98 16.05 26.33
N SER A 428 -40.11 14.77 26.62
CA SER A 428 -39.11 13.71 26.56
C SER A 428 -38.10 13.75 25.39
N THR A 429 -36.86 13.43 25.74
CA THR A 429 -35.84 12.89 24.84
C THR A 429 -36.41 11.76 23.99
N ALA A 430 -36.63 12.02 22.69
CA ALA A 430 -37.06 10.99 21.75
C ALA A 430 -35.95 9.94 21.57
N ASN A 431 -36.30 8.71 21.93
CA ASN A 431 -35.50 7.50 21.85
C ASN A 431 -35.20 7.15 20.38
N TRP A 432 -33.93 6.89 20.04
CA TRP A 432 -33.44 6.56 18.69
C TRP A 432 -33.63 5.07 18.30
N SER A 433 -34.63 4.37 18.83
CA SER A 433 -34.46 2.94 19.10
C SER A 433 -35.28 1.93 18.30
N GLN A 434 -35.73 2.17 17.06
CA GLN A 434 -36.24 1.06 16.23
C GLN A 434 -35.90 1.19 14.74
N VAL A 435 -34.68 0.78 14.36
CA VAL A 435 -34.44 0.26 13.01
C VAL A 435 -35.19 -1.07 12.88
N GLN A 436 -36.21 -1.13 12.02
CA GLN A 436 -36.93 -2.37 11.74
C GLN A 436 -35.98 -3.37 11.05
N ARG A 437 -35.80 -4.55 11.66
CA ARG A 437 -34.87 -5.61 11.21
C ARG A 437 -35.62 -6.88 10.82
N ALA A 438 -35.26 -7.47 9.68
CA ALA A 438 -35.66 -8.83 9.30
C ALA A 438 -34.75 -9.86 9.98
N ALA A 439 -35.32 -10.99 10.41
CA ALA A 439 -34.60 -12.06 11.09
C ALA A 439 -33.90 -13.02 10.12
N VAL A 440 -32.97 -13.82 10.66
CA VAL A 440 -32.35 -14.95 9.95
C VAL A 440 -33.41 -15.95 9.51
N GLY A 441 -33.28 -16.51 8.30
CA GLY A 441 -34.21 -17.45 7.70
C GLY A 441 -35.44 -16.81 7.05
N ALA A 442 -35.60 -15.49 7.12
CA ALA A 442 -36.70 -14.79 6.48
C ALA A 442 -36.51 -14.72 4.95
N GLU A 443 -37.57 -15.01 4.20
CA GLU A 443 -37.66 -14.67 2.78
C GLU A 443 -38.04 -13.19 2.66
N VAL A 444 -37.15 -12.42 2.04
CA VAL A 444 -37.29 -10.97 1.93
C VAL A 444 -37.14 -10.51 0.49
N LEU A 445 -37.82 -9.41 0.18
CA LEU A 445 -37.53 -8.58 -0.98
C LEU A 445 -36.70 -7.39 -0.51
N VAL A 446 -35.59 -7.15 -1.19
CA VAL A 446 -34.68 -6.03 -0.91
C VAL A 446 -34.75 -5.02 -2.04
N GLY A 447 -35.05 -3.75 -1.71
CA GLY A 447 -35.10 -2.66 -2.67
C GLY A 447 -33.70 -2.28 -3.19
N LEU A 448 -33.59 -2.08 -4.50
CA LEU A 448 -32.34 -1.75 -5.19
C LEU A 448 -32.36 -0.31 -5.73
N PRO A 449 -31.20 0.34 -5.83
CA PRO A 449 -31.10 1.66 -6.46
C PRO A 449 -31.22 1.54 -7.99
N ALA A 450 -31.55 2.65 -8.68
CA ALA A 450 -31.84 2.64 -10.11
C ALA A 450 -30.66 2.16 -10.98
N GLU A 451 -29.42 2.40 -10.53
CA GLU A 451 -28.19 1.98 -11.20
C GLU A 451 -28.02 0.46 -11.21
N ALA A 452 -28.71 -0.28 -10.33
CA ALA A 452 -28.71 -1.74 -10.31
C ALA A 452 -29.39 -2.35 -11.54
N ARG A 453 -30.16 -1.58 -12.31
CA ARG A 453 -30.94 -2.08 -13.45
C ARG A 453 -30.06 -2.70 -14.53
N ALA A 454 -28.85 -2.20 -14.74
CA ALA A 454 -27.91 -2.74 -15.72
C ALA A 454 -27.36 -4.12 -15.30
N LEU A 455 -27.10 -4.32 -14.00
CA LEU A 455 -26.65 -5.59 -13.42
C LEU A 455 -27.70 -6.71 -13.48
N LEU A 456 -28.97 -6.34 -13.63
CA LEU A 456 -30.12 -7.27 -13.60
C LEU A 456 -30.61 -7.69 -14.99
N GLN A 457 -29.99 -7.24 -16.08
CA GLN A 457 -30.42 -7.58 -17.44
C GLN A 457 -29.86 -8.95 -17.89
N GLY A 458 -30.51 -10.05 -17.45
CA GLY A 458 -30.19 -11.43 -17.87
C GLY A 458 -30.72 -12.52 -16.92
N GLN A 459 -30.50 -13.81 -17.22
CA GLN A 459 -30.65 -14.92 -16.26
C GLN A 459 -29.58 -14.77 -15.18
N PHE A 460 -29.89 -13.98 -14.15
CA PHE A 460 -28.93 -13.55 -13.15
C PHE A 460 -28.73 -14.60 -12.03
N ALA A 461 -27.47 -14.80 -11.62
CA ALA A 461 -27.07 -15.74 -10.57
C ALA A 461 -26.19 -15.07 -9.50
N GLY A 462 -26.57 -13.88 -9.02
CA GLY A 462 -25.77 -13.11 -8.07
C GLY A 462 -26.10 -13.32 -6.59
N CYS A 463 -25.23 -12.78 -5.75
CA CYS A 463 -25.23 -12.92 -4.29
C CYS A 463 -25.36 -11.55 -3.62
N LEU A 464 -26.08 -11.48 -2.49
CA LEU A 464 -26.22 -10.26 -1.68
C LEU A 464 -25.41 -10.36 -0.40
N TYR A 465 -24.77 -9.27 -0.01
CA TYR A 465 -23.96 -9.17 1.20
C TYR A 465 -24.27 -7.91 2.02
N GLN A 466 -24.14 -7.95 3.34
CA GLN A 466 -24.13 -6.77 4.22
C GLN A 466 -22.67 -6.35 4.47
N VAL A 467 -22.31 -5.07 4.32
CA VAL A 467 -20.91 -4.62 4.27
C VAL A 467 -20.52 -3.55 5.30
N ASP A 468 -21.46 -2.88 5.97
CA ASP A 468 -21.19 -1.95 7.08
C ASP A 468 -22.42 -1.79 8.00
N VAL A 469 -22.19 -1.73 9.31
CA VAL A 469 -23.16 -1.35 10.35
C VAL A 469 -22.64 -0.08 11.04
N ALA A 470 -23.49 0.95 11.18
CA ALA A 470 -23.14 2.15 11.94
C ALA A 470 -23.15 1.81 13.45
N GLY A 471 -21.96 1.58 14.02
CA GLY A 471 -21.81 1.44 15.46
C GLY A 471 -21.97 2.78 16.18
N GLU A 472 -22.68 2.76 17.32
CA GLU A 472 -22.87 3.91 18.21
C GLU A 472 -21.65 4.07 19.14
N ALA A 473 -20.72 4.94 18.77
CA ALA A 473 -19.90 5.66 19.73
C ALA A 473 -20.50 7.06 19.89
N THR A 474 -20.73 7.49 21.13
CA THR A 474 -21.59 8.63 21.45
C THR A 474 -21.10 9.91 20.76
N ALA A 475 -22.00 10.58 20.04
CA ALA A 475 -21.73 11.86 19.41
C ALA A 475 -21.21 12.91 20.41
N ALA A 476 -21.53 12.74 21.70
CA ALA A 476 -21.06 13.55 22.82
C ALA A 476 -19.53 13.55 22.99
N GLY A 477 -18.87 12.38 22.96
CA GLY A 477 -17.41 12.29 23.11
C GLY A 477 -16.67 12.96 21.94
N VAL A 478 -17.15 12.75 20.71
CA VAL A 478 -16.60 13.42 19.52
C VAL A 478 -16.87 14.93 19.53
N ALA A 479 -17.98 15.38 20.11
CA ALA A 479 -18.28 16.79 20.27
C ALA A 479 -17.34 17.45 21.30
N ALA A 480 -17.04 16.76 22.41
CA ALA A 480 -16.13 17.26 23.46
C ALA A 480 -14.71 17.51 22.94
N LEU A 481 -14.19 16.66 22.04
CA LEU A 481 -12.87 16.84 21.42
C LEU A 481 -12.72 18.18 20.68
N ARG A 482 -13.82 18.77 20.19
CA ARG A 482 -13.76 20.06 19.49
C ARG A 482 -13.51 21.24 20.42
N ALA A 483 -13.79 21.08 21.71
CA ALA A 483 -13.52 22.09 22.72
C ALA A 483 -12.05 22.10 23.16
N VAL A 484 -11.28 21.05 22.87
CA VAL A 484 -9.85 20.98 23.19
C VAL A 484 -9.07 21.90 22.27
N VAL A 485 -8.26 22.79 22.85
CA VAL A 485 -7.38 23.69 22.11
C VAL A 485 -6.07 22.95 21.84
N ALA A 486 -5.69 22.84 20.56
CA ALA A 486 -4.39 22.28 20.22
C ALA A 486 -3.28 23.17 20.81
N PRO A 487 -2.24 22.59 21.45
CA PRO A 487 -1.10 23.35 21.95
C PRO A 487 -0.51 24.26 20.87
N ALA A 488 -0.02 25.42 21.30
CA ALA A 488 0.78 26.26 20.42
C ALA A 488 2.05 25.48 20.03
N TRP A 489 2.39 25.51 18.75
CA TRP A 489 3.60 24.90 18.22
C TRP A 489 4.53 26.00 17.68
N ASP A 490 5.83 25.75 17.77
CA ASP A 490 6.84 26.75 17.44
C ASP A 490 7.04 26.86 15.91
N ARG A 491 6.32 27.80 15.30
CA ARG A 491 6.50 28.19 13.89
C ARG A 491 7.89 28.74 13.61
N GLY A 492 8.50 29.43 14.58
CA GLY A 492 9.84 29.99 14.46
C GLY A 492 10.90 28.91 14.33
N ARG A 493 10.79 27.85 15.14
CA ARG A 493 11.64 26.65 15.04
C ARG A 493 11.45 25.93 13.72
N ALA A 494 10.21 25.68 13.27
CA ALA A 494 9.99 25.06 11.96
C ALA A 494 10.61 25.89 10.82
N ALA A 495 10.45 27.22 10.84
CA ALA A 495 11.07 28.12 9.87
C ALA A 495 12.61 28.10 9.97
N ALA A 496 13.18 28.00 11.18
CA ALA A 496 14.62 27.89 11.39
C ALA A 496 15.18 26.58 10.81
N VAL A 497 14.50 25.45 11.07
CA VAL A 497 14.84 24.15 10.48
C VAL A 497 14.85 24.26 8.96
N LEU A 498 13.80 24.83 8.35
CA LEU A 498 13.71 24.96 6.90
C LEU A 498 14.80 25.85 6.29
N ARG A 499 15.25 26.90 7.00
CA ARG A 499 16.41 27.70 6.58
C ARG A 499 17.68 26.86 6.60
N GLU A 500 17.86 26.03 7.62
CA GLU A 500 19.03 25.18 7.75
C GLU A 500 19.09 24.05 6.71
N LEU A 501 17.92 23.52 6.32
CA LEU A 501 17.81 22.51 5.25
C LEU A 501 18.05 23.10 3.84
N ARG A 502 18.08 24.43 3.70
CA ARG A 502 18.25 25.13 2.43
C ARG A 502 19.55 25.96 2.44
N PRO A 503 20.73 25.31 2.32
CA PRO A 503 21.98 26.05 2.25
C PRO A 503 22.01 26.99 1.04
N ALA A 504 22.84 28.04 1.13
CA ALA A 504 23.04 29.00 0.05
C ALA A 504 23.48 28.29 -1.24
N ALA A 505 22.98 28.77 -2.38
CA ALA A 505 23.24 28.12 -3.66
C ALA A 505 24.75 28.21 -4.03
N PRO A 506 25.42 27.08 -4.34
CA PRO A 506 26.70 27.12 -5.00
C PRO A 506 26.50 27.57 -6.47
N PRO A 507 27.56 28.03 -7.15
CA PRO A 507 27.48 28.36 -8.58
C PRO A 507 26.93 27.16 -9.38
N VAL A 508 26.05 27.45 -10.34
CA VAL A 508 25.51 26.44 -11.26
C VAL A 508 26.68 25.85 -12.05
N PRO A 509 27.00 24.55 -11.93
CA PRO A 509 28.03 23.93 -12.74
C PRO A 509 27.67 24.05 -14.22
N ALA A 510 28.68 24.14 -15.10
CA ALA A 510 28.44 24.07 -16.53
C ALA A 510 27.64 22.81 -16.88
N ALA A 511 26.66 22.95 -17.77
CA ALA A 511 25.85 21.83 -18.23
C ALA A 511 26.76 20.73 -18.80
N ARG A 512 26.89 19.62 -18.08
CA ARG A 512 27.63 18.44 -18.53
C ARG A 512 26.62 17.44 -19.07
N ARG A 513 26.88 16.89 -20.26
CA ARG A 513 26.06 15.81 -20.80
C ARG A 513 26.16 14.60 -19.86
N PRO A 514 25.04 13.97 -19.49
CA PRO A 514 25.07 12.78 -18.64
C PRO A 514 25.78 11.64 -19.35
N SER A 515 26.44 10.78 -18.59
CA SER A 515 27.00 9.56 -19.14
C SER A 515 25.98 8.44 -19.28
N TRP A 516 26.30 7.45 -20.12
CA TRP A 516 25.41 6.33 -20.39
C TRP A 516 25.84 5.08 -19.63
N TRP A 517 24.90 4.53 -18.87
CA TRP A 517 25.03 3.27 -18.15
C TRP A 517 24.05 2.26 -18.76
N ILE A 518 24.45 1.00 -18.81
CA ILE A 518 23.61 -0.07 -19.35
C ILE A 518 23.46 -1.16 -18.30
N ARG A 519 22.23 -1.50 -17.97
CA ARG A 519 21.90 -2.64 -17.11
C ARG A 519 21.51 -3.84 -17.97
N VAL A 520 22.10 -4.99 -17.66
CA VAL A 520 21.92 -6.25 -18.39
C VAL A 520 21.25 -7.31 -17.51
N GLY A 521 20.67 -8.34 -18.14
CA GLY A 521 20.01 -9.46 -17.46
C GLY A 521 20.95 -10.53 -16.94
N THR A 522 22.11 -10.69 -17.55
CA THR A 522 23.07 -11.76 -17.23
C THR A 522 24.52 -11.29 -17.30
N VAL A 523 25.43 -12.04 -16.69
CA VAL A 523 26.88 -11.80 -16.80
C VAL A 523 27.35 -11.93 -18.25
N ALA A 524 26.77 -12.86 -19.02
CA ALA A 524 27.09 -13.05 -20.45
C ALA A 524 26.75 -11.80 -21.29
N GLU A 525 25.60 -11.19 -21.03
CA GLU A 525 25.17 -9.96 -21.72
C GLU A 525 26.10 -8.76 -21.44
N ALA A 526 26.77 -8.73 -20.28
CA ALA A 526 27.76 -7.69 -19.97
C ALA A 526 28.97 -7.72 -20.93
N LEU A 527 29.18 -8.81 -21.66
CA LEU A 527 30.26 -8.98 -22.62
C LEU A 527 29.86 -8.63 -24.07
N LEU A 528 28.59 -8.33 -24.32
CA LEU A 528 28.10 -7.89 -25.62
C LEU A 528 28.85 -6.65 -26.14
N ARG A 529 28.79 -6.46 -27.46
CA ARG A 529 29.24 -5.23 -28.12
C ARG A 529 28.09 -4.24 -28.15
N PHE A 530 28.33 -3.04 -27.62
CA PHE A 530 27.37 -1.95 -27.64
C PHE A 530 27.76 -0.93 -28.70
N PRO A 531 26.80 -0.24 -29.36
CA PRO A 531 27.08 0.77 -30.38
C PRO A 531 27.98 1.90 -29.88
N ARG A 532 27.85 2.25 -28.59
CA ARG A 532 28.77 3.12 -27.86
C ARG A 532 29.21 2.41 -26.59
N VAL A 533 30.46 2.62 -26.20
CA VAL A 533 31.00 2.03 -24.97
C VAL A 533 30.32 2.72 -23.77
N PRO A 534 29.56 1.99 -22.93
CA PRO A 534 28.94 2.59 -21.75
C PRO A 534 30.00 2.92 -20.70
N GLU A 535 29.78 3.97 -19.91
CA GLU A 535 30.67 4.30 -18.78
C GLU A 535 30.66 3.16 -17.77
N ARG A 536 29.45 2.63 -17.46
CA ARG A 536 29.26 1.54 -16.52
C ARG A 536 28.27 0.49 -17.05
N LEU A 537 28.53 -0.77 -16.67
CA LEU A 537 27.74 -1.96 -16.96
C LEU A 537 27.19 -2.51 -15.64
N LEU A 538 25.87 -2.47 -15.51
CA LEU A 538 25.17 -2.88 -14.30
C LEU A 538 24.80 -4.35 -14.45
N VAL A 539 25.46 -5.20 -13.67
CA VAL A 539 25.37 -6.66 -13.78
C VAL A 539 24.70 -7.20 -12.52
N PRO A 540 23.62 -8.00 -12.61
CA PRO A 540 22.95 -8.54 -11.45
C PRO A 540 23.88 -9.48 -10.68
N LEU A 541 23.90 -9.32 -9.35
CA LEU A 541 24.48 -10.28 -8.43
C LEU A 541 23.36 -11.19 -7.94
N ALA A 542 23.22 -12.35 -8.57
CA ALA A 542 22.26 -13.40 -8.22
C ALA A 542 22.97 -14.62 -7.59
N THR A 543 22.25 -15.49 -6.89
CA THR A 543 22.85 -16.65 -6.19
C THR A 543 23.52 -17.65 -7.13
N ASP A 544 23.16 -17.66 -8.42
CA ASP A 544 23.79 -18.45 -9.47
C ASP A 544 25.05 -17.79 -10.09
N SER A 545 25.36 -16.55 -9.70
CA SER A 545 26.52 -15.78 -10.20
C SER A 545 27.87 -16.51 -10.12
N PRO A 546 28.19 -17.35 -9.12
CA PRO A 546 29.49 -18.02 -9.06
C PRO A 546 29.77 -18.89 -10.30
N GLY A 547 28.75 -19.58 -10.81
CA GLY A 547 28.87 -20.36 -12.04
C GLY A 547 29.08 -19.47 -13.26
N GLN A 548 28.44 -18.31 -13.31
CA GLN A 548 28.58 -17.36 -14.41
C GLN A 548 29.94 -16.63 -14.38
N LEU A 549 30.40 -16.21 -13.19
CA LEU A 549 31.71 -15.60 -12.93
C LEU A 549 32.84 -16.54 -13.36
N ALA A 550 32.77 -17.82 -13.00
CA ALA A 550 33.77 -18.81 -13.40
C ALA A 550 33.87 -18.95 -14.93
N ARG A 551 32.72 -19.03 -15.62
CA ARG A 551 32.66 -19.18 -17.09
C ARG A 551 33.18 -17.96 -17.86
N HIS A 552 33.00 -16.75 -17.30
CA HIS A 552 33.26 -15.50 -18.00
C HIS A 552 34.43 -14.67 -17.43
N ARG A 553 35.20 -15.26 -16.51
CA ARG A 553 36.26 -14.59 -15.73
C ARG A 553 37.18 -13.71 -16.56
N GLY A 554 37.76 -14.24 -17.64
CA GLY A 554 38.70 -13.49 -18.49
C GLY A 554 38.11 -12.25 -19.15
N GLY A 555 36.85 -12.32 -19.59
CA GLY A 555 36.13 -11.19 -20.18
C GLY A 555 35.76 -10.12 -19.15
N LEU A 556 35.32 -10.55 -17.97
CA LEU A 556 34.94 -9.65 -16.87
C LEU A 556 36.15 -8.93 -16.29
N SER A 557 37.29 -9.60 -16.09
CA SER A 557 38.50 -8.98 -15.57
C SER A 557 39.01 -7.83 -16.46
N ARG A 558 38.83 -7.93 -17.79
CA ARG A 558 39.16 -6.85 -18.74
C ARG A 558 38.22 -5.66 -18.65
N ARG A 559 37.02 -5.83 -18.10
CA ARG A 559 35.98 -4.79 -17.95
C ARG A 559 35.70 -4.42 -16.48
N ARG A 560 36.54 -4.87 -15.54
CA ARG A 560 36.27 -4.77 -14.09
C ARG A 560 35.97 -3.35 -13.60
N GLU A 561 36.63 -2.35 -14.16
CA GLU A 561 36.44 -0.93 -13.83
C GLU A 561 35.12 -0.34 -14.35
N ARG A 562 34.41 -1.05 -15.23
CA ARG A 562 33.09 -0.65 -15.73
C ARG A 562 31.97 -1.45 -15.07
N ILE A 563 32.27 -2.60 -14.47
CA ILE A 563 31.25 -3.49 -13.90
C ILE A 563 30.80 -2.94 -12.55
N VAL A 564 29.49 -2.77 -12.41
CA VAL A 564 28.80 -2.45 -11.16
C VAL A 564 27.92 -3.64 -10.79
N TRP A 565 28.25 -4.35 -9.72
CA TRP A 565 27.47 -5.49 -9.25
C TRP A 565 26.20 -5.03 -8.54
N CYS A 566 25.04 -5.39 -9.07
CA CYS A 566 23.74 -4.93 -8.59
C CYS A 566 23.11 -5.97 -7.66
N LEU A 567 22.99 -5.64 -6.38
CA LEU A 567 22.30 -6.47 -5.40
C LEU A 567 20.77 -6.33 -5.60
N PRO A 568 19.99 -7.42 -5.50
CA PRO A 568 18.54 -7.36 -5.64
C PRO A 568 17.92 -6.60 -4.46
N PRO A 569 16.81 -5.88 -4.64
CA PRO A 569 16.18 -5.10 -3.57
C PRO A 569 15.61 -5.94 -2.42
N ILE A 570 15.42 -7.24 -2.64
CA ILE A 570 14.98 -8.21 -1.62
C ILE A 570 16.01 -9.33 -1.57
N ILE A 571 16.58 -9.56 -0.39
CA ILE A 571 17.48 -10.68 -0.09
C ILE A 571 16.87 -11.40 1.10
N GLN A 572 16.52 -12.67 0.94
CA GLN A 572 15.88 -13.44 2.01
C GLN A 572 16.87 -13.64 3.17
N GLN A 573 16.34 -13.80 4.38
CA GLN A 573 17.18 -13.87 5.59
C GLN A 573 18.26 -14.96 5.47
N GLN A 574 17.89 -16.14 4.96
CA GLN A 574 18.83 -17.26 4.79
C GLN A 574 19.93 -17.01 3.75
N ASP A 575 19.71 -16.07 2.81
CA ASP A 575 20.67 -15.79 1.74
C ASP A 575 21.66 -14.67 2.13
N CYS A 576 21.42 -13.94 3.22
CA CYS A 576 22.24 -12.79 3.62
C CYS A 576 23.72 -13.13 3.77
N GLY A 577 24.05 -14.26 4.42
CA GLY A 577 25.45 -14.69 4.60
C GLY A 577 26.15 -15.01 3.28
N TRP A 578 25.42 -15.52 2.28
CA TRP A 578 25.98 -15.76 0.96
C TRP A 578 26.34 -14.45 0.24
N TYR A 579 25.49 -13.43 0.32
CA TYR A 579 25.76 -12.12 -0.28
C TYR A 579 26.96 -11.44 0.38
N GLU A 580 27.05 -11.48 1.71
CA GLU A 580 28.18 -10.93 2.47
C GLU A 580 29.51 -11.55 2.02
N GLN A 581 29.59 -12.89 2.00
CA GLN A 581 30.79 -13.60 1.56
C GLN A 581 31.13 -13.35 0.09
N THR A 582 30.10 -13.21 -0.76
CA THR A 582 30.31 -12.98 -2.20
C THR A 582 30.80 -11.56 -2.48
N VAL A 583 30.33 -10.56 -1.74
CA VAL A 583 30.84 -9.19 -1.80
C VAL A 583 32.33 -9.15 -1.46
N VAL A 584 32.73 -9.78 -0.35
CA VAL A 584 34.16 -9.84 0.06
C VAL A 584 35.02 -10.48 -1.03
N ARG A 585 34.58 -11.61 -1.59
CA ARG A 585 35.29 -12.31 -2.67
C ARG A 585 35.45 -11.43 -3.91
N LEU A 586 34.39 -10.73 -4.33
CA LEU A 586 34.45 -9.82 -5.49
C LEU A 586 35.42 -8.65 -5.23
N LEU A 587 35.47 -8.15 -3.99
CA LEU A 587 36.47 -7.16 -3.57
C LEU A 587 37.89 -7.75 -3.60
N ASP A 588 38.09 -9.00 -3.25
CA ASP A 588 39.42 -9.61 -3.35
C ASP A 588 39.86 -9.81 -4.81
N GLU A 589 38.90 -10.05 -5.72
CA GLU A 589 39.13 -10.17 -7.16
C GLU A 589 39.33 -8.84 -7.90
N GLY A 590 39.22 -7.70 -7.19
CA GLY A 590 39.46 -6.38 -7.77
C GLY A 590 38.20 -5.68 -8.31
N PHE A 591 37.01 -6.26 -8.15
CA PHE A 591 35.77 -5.53 -8.41
C PHE A 591 35.53 -4.55 -7.27
N ARG A 592 35.27 -3.29 -7.60
CA ARG A 592 35.17 -2.20 -6.60
C ARG A 592 33.80 -1.55 -6.57
N GLN A 593 32.94 -1.78 -7.56
CA GLN A 593 31.70 -1.03 -7.72
C GLN A 593 30.47 -1.91 -7.50
N PHE A 594 29.56 -1.42 -6.67
CA PHE A 594 28.34 -2.13 -6.29
C PHE A 594 27.16 -1.18 -6.29
N GLN A 595 25.99 -1.70 -6.64
CA GLN A 595 24.74 -0.98 -6.54
C GLN A 595 23.77 -1.70 -5.63
N LEU A 596 23.24 -0.96 -4.66
CA LEU A 596 22.34 -1.44 -3.63
C LEU A 596 20.89 -1.29 -4.10
N GLY A 597 20.15 -2.38 -4.11
CA GLY A 597 18.71 -2.37 -4.32
C GLY A 597 17.93 -1.95 -3.06
N HIS A 598 18.59 -1.97 -1.90
CA HIS A 598 17.97 -1.63 -0.62
C HIS A 598 18.99 -1.03 0.34
N LEU A 599 18.60 -0.01 1.11
CA LEU A 599 19.47 0.71 2.04
C LEU A 599 20.19 -0.24 3.02
N ALA A 600 19.50 -1.24 3.55
CA ALA A 600 20.06 -2.23 4.46
C ALA A 600 21.36 -2.89 3.99
N GLN A 601 21.58 -2.94 2.69
CA GLN A 601 22.68 -3.70 2.09
C GLN A 601 24.04 -3.05 2.31
N VAL A 602 24.09 -1.80 2.78
CA VAL A 602 25.36 -1.19 3.25
C VAL A 602 26.03 -2.04 4.34
N GLN A 603 25.24 -2.80 5.12
CA GLN A 603 25.75 -3.71 6.15
C GLN A 603 26.65 -4.82 5.59
N PHE A 604 26.44 -5.26 4.34
CA PHE A 604 27.31 -6.26 3.71
C PHE A 604 28.71 -5.73 3.38
N PHE A 605 28.91 -4.41 3.52
CA PHE A 605 30.18 -3.72 3.29
C PHE A 605 30.78 -3.20 4.60
N ALA A 606 30.17 -3.49 5.75
CA ALA A 606 30.72 -3.13 7.05
C ALA A 606 32.14 -3.72 7.20
N GLY A 607 33.09 -2.90 7.64
CA GLY A 607 34.50 -3.29 7.77
C GLY A 607 35.29 -3.42 6.46
N GLN A 608 34.67 -3.17 5.29
CA GLN A 608 35.38 -3.22 4.01
C GLN A 608 36.09 -1.90 3.64
N GLY A 609 35.95 -0.85 4.44
CA GLY A 609 36.59 0.46 4.23
C GLY A 609 36.24 1.09 2.87
N GLU A 610 37.17 1.88 2.31
CA GLU A 610 37.02 2.51 1.00
C GLU A 610 37.23 1.56 -0.19
N ARG A 611 37.32 0.24 0.06
CA ARG A 611 37.46 -0.76 -1.03
C ARG A 611 36.24 -0.80 -1.95
N ALA A 612 35.08 -0.35 -1.49
CA ALA A 612 33.84 -0.40 -2.25
C ALA A 612 33.31 1.00 -2.60
N LEU A 613 33.00 1.20 -3.87
CA LEU A 613 32.25 2.35 -4.38
C LEU A 613 30.78 1.95 -4.52
N LEU A 614 29.93 2.53 -3.66
CA LEU A 614 28.53 2.14 -3.54
C LEU A 614 27.60 3.11 -4.27
N PHE A 615 26.63 2.55 -4.98
CA PHE A 615 25.55 3.29 -5.64
C PHE A 615 24.18 2.83 -5.13
N GLY A 616 23.16 3.68 -5.20
CA GLY A 616 21.77 3.32 -4.90
C GLY A 616 20.96 3.08 -6.17
N ASP A 617 20.14 2.03 -6.18
CA ASP A 617 19.14 1.82 -7.23
C ASP A 617 17.90 2.70 -7.04
N TYR A 618 17.08 2.84 -8.08
CA TYR A 618 15.83 3.62 -8.02
C TYR A 618 14.85 3.10 -6.94
N THR A 619 15.01 1.84 -6.52
CA THR A 619 14.25 1.20 -5.42
C THR A 619 14.60 1.75 -4.04
N CYS A 620 15.65 2.58 -3.93
CA CYS A 620 16.01 3.28 -2.69
C CYS A 620 15.13 4.52 -2.41
N ASN A 621 14.15 4.83 -3.27
CA ASN A 621 13.04 5.75 -2.99
C ASN A 621 13.45 7.21 -2.63
N VAL A 622 14.31 7.82 -3.46
CA VAL A 622 14.82 9.19 -3.23
C VAL A 622 13.92 10.26 -3.89
N LEU A 623 13.13 11.01 -3.11
CA LEU A 623 12.26 12.08 -3.62
C LEU A 623 12.57 13.51 -3.11
N ASN A 624 13.62 13.65 -2.30
CA ASN A 624 14.03 14.93 -1.73
C ASN A 624 15.54 14.97 -1.47
N ALA A 625 16.09 16.18 -1.34
CA ALA A 625 17.51 16.43 -1.14
C ALA A 625 18.04 15.96 0.21
N GLU A 626 17.18 15.89 1.24
CA GLU A 626 17.58 15.36 2.55
C GLU A 626 17.83 13.86 2.50
N THR A 627 17.06 13.13 1.67
CA THR A 627 17.30 11.72 1.40
C THR A 627 18.62 11.53 0.65
N LEU A 628 18.91 12.37 -0.37
CA LEU A 628 20.21 12.39 -1.05
C LEU A 628 21.36 12.62 -0.06
N ARG A 629 21.23 13.63 0.81
CA ARG A 629 22.21 13.94 1.85
C ARG A 629 22.44 12.75 2.78
N ARG A 630 21.37 12.02 3.13
CA ARG A 630 21.48 10.84 4.00
C ARG A 630 22.22 9.69 3.32
N PHE A 631 21.96 9.40 2.05
CA PHE A 631 22.71 8.38 1.31
C PHE A 631 24.21 8.72 1.19
N ARG A 632 24.56 10.00 1.02
CA ARG A 632 25.96 10.43 1.04
C ARG A 632 26.63 10.20 2.40
N GLN A 633 25.94 10.49 3.49
CA GLN A 633 26.45 10.24 4.85
C GLN A 633 26.66 8.75 5.13
N LEU A 634 25.98 7.88 4.39
CA LEU A 634 26.16 6.44 4.44
C LEU A 634 27.27 5.94 3.47
N GLY A 635 28.00 6.85 2.83
CA GLY A 635 29.13 6.53 1.97
C GLY A 635 28.78 6.19 0.52
N LEU A 636 27.54 6.44 0.07
CA LEU A 636 27.19 6.20 -1.33
C LEU A 636 27.73 7.32 -2.23
N ALA A 637 28.37 6.92 -3.33
CA ALA A 637 28.92 7.80 -4.35
C ALA A 637 27.86 8.38 -5.30
N GLY A 638 26.73 7.68 -5.44
CA GLY A 638 25.60 8.17 -6.23
C GLY A 638 24.34 7.33 -6.07
N VAL A 639 23.19 7.87 -6.49
CA VAL A 639 21.89 7.18 -6.39
C VAL A 639 21.01 7.52 -7.58
N GLN A 640 20.14 6.59 -7.96
CA GLN A 640 19.11 6.86 -8.97
C GLN A 640 17.84 7.42 -8.33
N LEU A 641 17.20 8.39 -8.99
CA LEU A 641 15.85 8.82 -8.61
C LEU A 641 14.80 7.74 -8.98
N PRO A 642 13.70 7.61 -8.22
CA PRO A 642 12.63 6.66 -8.48
C PRO A 642 11.98 6.88 -9.85
N LEU A 643 11.66 5.77 -10.52
CA LEU A 643 10.98 5.74 -11.82
C LEU A 643 9.60 6.41 -11.82
N ASP A 644 8.97 6.50 -10.65
CA ASP A 644 7.67 7.13 -10.50
C ASP A 644 7.72 8.59 -10.04
N SER A 645 8.90 9.21 -10.05
CA SER A 645 9.06 10.65 -9.84
C SER A 645 8.49 11.46 -11.01
N ASP A 646 7.99 12.65 -10.72
CA ASP A 646 7.61 13.63 -11.75
C ASP A 646 8.74 14.62 -12.04
N ARG A 647 8.61 15.33 -13.17
CA ARG A 647 9.59 16.34 -13.62
C ARG A 647 9.91 17.40 -12.57
N GLU A 648 8.89 17.93 -11.89
CA GLU A 648 9.05 19.02 -10.92
C GLU A 648 9.82 18.55 -9.69
N THR A 649 9.48 17.38 -9.16
CA THR A 649 10.17 16.75 -8.04
C THR A 649 11.62 16.43 -8.39
N MET A 650 11.87 15.89 -9.60
CA MET A 650 13.24 15.61 -10.07
C MET A 650 14.07 16.90 -10.11
N ARG A 651 13.54 17.96 -10.73
CA ARG A 651 14.21 19.27 -10.83
C ARG A 651 14.54 19.82 -9.44
N ALA A 652 13.53 19.92 -8.57
CA ALA A 652 13.70 20.48 -7.23
C ALA A 652 14.72 19.66 -6.41
N THR A 653 14.63 18.33 -6.47
CA THR A 653 15.55 17.42 -5.76
C THR A 653 16.99 17.59 -6.24
N LEU A 654 17.21 17.67 -7.56
CA LEU A 654 18.55 17.90 -8.14
C LEU A 654 19.11 19.26 -7.77
N GLU A 655 18.30 20.32 -7.90
CA GLU A 655 18.71 21.68 -7.56
C GLU A 655 19.13 21.77 -6.09
N GLN A 656 18.32 21.25 -5.16
CA GLN A 656 18.59 21.31 -3.73
C GLN A 656 19.72 20.34 -3.32
N GLY A 657 19.76 19.14 -3.90
CA GLY A 657 20.81 18.14 -3.63
C GLY A 657 22.21 18.64 -3.99
N ARG A 658 22.34 19.46 -5.05
CA ARG A 658 23.60 20.14 -5.39
C ARG A 658 24.02 21.15 -4.32
N ARG A 659 23.06 21.89 -3.73
CA ARG A 659 23.35 22.85 -2.65
C ARG A 659 23.84 22.17 -1.38
N SER A 660 23.28 21.00 -1.09
CA SER A 660 23.56 20.26 0.14
C SER A 660 24.74 19.30 0.04
N GLY A 661 25.44 19.19 -1.11
CA GLY A 661 26.45 18.14 -1.17
C GLY A 661 27.23 17.75 -2.42
N GLY A 662 26.68 17.55 -3.62
CA GLY A 662 27.38 16.75 -4.68
C GLY A 662 27.13 15.22 -4.58
N GLY A 663 27.85 14.39 -5.33
CA GLY A 663 27.54 12.96 -5.50
C GLY A 663 26.61 12.71 -6.70
N GLN A 664 26.78 11.58 -7.38
CA GLN A 664 26.15 11.37 -8.69
C GLN A 664 24.66 11.06 -8.56
N VAL A 665 23.82 11.73 -9.35
CA VAL A 665 22.39 11.44 -9.43
C VAL A 665 22.05 10.89 -10.80
N GLY A 666 21.42 9.72 -10.83
CA GLY A 666 21.05 9.02 -12.04
C GLY A 666 19.56 8.91 -12.30
N LEU A 667 19.22 8.56 -13.54
CA LEU A 667 17.84 8.26 -13.94
C LEU A 667 17.79 7.08 -14.91
N THR A 668 16.94 6.10 -14.66
CA THR A 668 16.57 5.12 -15.68
C THR A 668 15.65 5.78 -16.70
N VAL A 669 16.01 5.73 -17.99
CA VAL A 669 15.24 6.37 -19.08
C VAL A 669 14.61 5.37 -20.04
N TYR A 670 14.95 4.09 -19.94
CA TYR A 670 14.35 3.03 -20.75
C TYR A 670 14.43 1.68 -20.04
N GLY A 671 13.38 0.85 -20.16
CA GLY A 671 13.43 -0.56 -19.75
C GLY A 671 12.09 -1.16 -19.35
N ARG A 672 12.10 -2.37 -18.79
CA ARG A 672 10.91 -3.04 -18.26
C ARG A 672 11.03 -3.21 -16.75
N PRO A 673 10.71 -2.16 -15.96
CA PRO A 673 10.85 -2.25 -14.51
C PRO A 673 9.86 -3.23 -13.90
N ALA A 674 10.25 -3.85 -12.77
CA ALA A 674 9.34 -4.62 -11.95
C ALA A 674 8.22 -3.74 -11.41
N LEU A 675 6.99 -3.95 -11.86
CA LEU A 675 5.80 -3.24 -11.37
C LEU A 675 5.47 -3.66 -9.93
N PHE A 676 5.73 -4.92 -9.60
CA PHE A 676 5.77 -5.41 -8.23
C PHE A 676 6.83 -6.50 -8.11
N THR A 677 7.24 -6.79 -6.87
CA THR A 677 8.08 -7.93 -6.51
C THR A 677 7.42 -8.70 -5.38
N SER A 678 7.28 -10.01 -5.49
CA SER A 678 6.67 -10.89 -4.49
C SER A 678 7.45 -12.18 -4.35
N ARG A 679 7.49 -12.79 -3.16
CA ARG A 679 8.01 -14.16 -3.01
C ARG A 679 6.97 -15.25 -3.32
N LEU A 680 5.70 -14.86 -3.45
CA LEU A 680 4.63 -15.79 -3.74
C LEU A 680 4.73 -16.33 -5.17
N SER A 681 4.59 -17.64 -5.31
CA SER A 681 4.53 -18.39 -6.57
C SER A 681 3.35 -19.34 -6.52
N SER A 682 2.28 -19.03 -7.26
CA SER A 682 1.10 -19.89 -7.32
C SER A 682 1.06 -20.77 -8.57
N ARG A 683 0.35 -21.90 -8.51
CA ARG A 683 0.17 -22.85 -9.63
C ARG A 683 -0.58 -22.25 -10.82
N HIS A 684 -1.39 -21.21 -10.61
CA HIS A 684 -2.13 -20.52 -11.67
C HIS A 684 -1.32 -19.43 -12.39
N PHE A 685 -0.07 -19.18 -11.98
CA PHE A 685 0.81 -18.24 -12.69
C PHE A 685 1.36 -18.88 -13.95
N GLN A 686 1.21 -18.17 -15.07
CA GLN A 686 1.75 -18.56 -16.36
C GLN A 686 2.89 -17.61 -16.69
N PHE A 687 4.11 -18.02 -16.36
CA PHE A 687 5.31 -17.20 -16.58
C PHE A 687 5.56 -17.01 -18.07
N GLN A 688 6.08 -15.83 -18.44
CA GLN A 688 6.34 -15.39 -19.81
C GLN A 688 5.12 -15.28 -20.74
N ARG A 689 3.95 -15.80 -20.36
CA ARG A 689 2.69 -15.58 -21.09
C ARG A 689 2.12 -14.19 -20.79
N PRO A 690 1.71 -13.42 -21.81
CA PRO A 690 1.04 -12.14 -21.59
C PRO A 690 -0.33 -12.28 -20.91
N PHE A 691 -0.69 -11.27 -20.13
CA PHE A 691 -2.02 -11.09 -19.55
C PHE A 691 -2.44 -9.62 -19.58
N THR A 692 -3.75 -9.39 -19.71
CA THR A 692 -4.32 -8.06 -19.96
C THR A 692 -5.22 -7.62 -18.81
N SER A 693 -5.12 -6.34 -18.41
CA SER A 693 -6.01 -5.73 -17.42
C SER A 693 -7.36 -5.35 -18.04
N PRO A 694 -8.39 -5.04 -17.20
CA PRO A 694 -9.65 -4.48 -17.68
C PRO A 694 -9.54 -3.15 -18.43
N LYS A 695 -8.37 -2.49 -18.36
CA LYS A 695 -8.08 -1.24 -19.07
C LYS A 695 -7.31 -1.45 -20.38
N GLY A 696 -7.07 -2.69 -20.80
CA GLY A 696 -6.29 -2.99 -22.01
C GLY A 696 -4.77 -2.80 -21.85
N GLU A 697 -4.29 -2.85 -20.60
CA GLU A 697 -2.85 -2.82 -20.30
C GLU A 697 -2.31 -4.25 -20.30
N GLU A 698 -1.17 -4.48 -20.95
CA GLU A 698 -0.58 -5.82 -21.11
C GLU A 698 0.68 -5.99 -20.28
N PHE A 699 0.81 -7.17 -19.68
CA PHE A 699 1.86 -7.52 -18.74
C PHE A 699 2.29 -8.96 -18.93
N PHE A 700 3.41 -9.35 -18.33
CA PHE A 700 3.80 -10.76 -18.19
C PHE A 700 4.49 -10.97 -16.83
N LEU A 701 4.49 -12.23 -16.36
CA LEU A 701 5.16 -12.62 -15.13
C LEU A 701 6.52 -13.26 -15.42
N VAL A 702 7.51 -12.95 -14.58
CA VAL A 702 8.79 -13.67 -14.55
C VAL A 702 9.06 -14.18 -13.14
N LYS A 703 9.80 -15.29 -13.05
CA LYS A 703 10.32 -15.84 -11.80
C LYS A 703 11.84 -15.85 -11.86
N GLN A 704 12.49 -15.14 -10.95
CA GLN A 704 13.94 -15.05 -10.87
C GLN A 704 14.35 -14.91 -9.39
N ASP A 705 15.41 -15.60 -8.98
CA ASP A 705 15.93 -15.57 -7.60
C ASP A 705 14.87 -15.89 -6.53
N GLY A 706 13.98 -16.83 -6.84
CA GLY A 706 12.86 -17.19 -5.95
C GLY A 706 11.75 -16.14 -5.85
N LEU A 707 11.81 -15.06 -6.63
CA LEU A 707 10.84 -13.96 -6.61
C LEU A 707 10.02 -13.92 -7.91
N THR A 708 8.71 -13.68 -7.76
CA THR A 708 7.76 -13.38 -8.83
C THR A 708 7.71 -11.87 -9.07
N ARG A 709 7.83 -11.45 -10.34
CA ARG A 709 7.73 -10.05 -10.76
C ARG A 709 6.73 -9.91 -11.90
N ALA A 710 5.91 -8.87 -11.87
CA ALA A 710 5.15 -8.45 -13.05
C ALA A 710 5.87 -7.33 -13.78
N LEU A 711 5.90 -7.43 -15.09
CA LEU A 711 6.58 -6.50 -15.98
C LEU A 711 5.58 -5.94 -17.00
N PRO A 712 5.72 -4.68 -17.41
CA PRO A 712 4.90 -4.14 -18.50
C PRO A 712 5.36 -4.76 -19.83
N HIS A 713 4.41 -5.11 -20.70
CA HIS A 713 4.75 -5.57 -22.05
C HIS A 713 5.42 -4.44 -22.86
N THR A 714 4.79 -3.26 -22.84
CA THR A 714 5.34 -2.03 -23.41
C THR A 714 6.44 -1.48 -22.49
N PRO A 715 7.67 -1.25 -22.98
CA PRO A 715 8.74 -0.67 -22.17
C PRO A 715 8.38 0.72 -21.62
N PHE A 716 8.90 1.00 -20.43
CA PHE A 716 9.06 2.35 -19.95
C PHE A 716 10.08 3.09 -20.84
N SER A 717 9.75 4.32 -21.23
CA SER A 717 10.64 5.15 -22.07
C SER A 717 10.42 6.63 -21.75
N LEU A 718 11.53 7.31 -21.48
CA LEU A 718 11.69 8.76 -21.45
C LEU A 718 12.67 9.24 -22.54
N LEU A 719 12.97 8.40 -23.53
CA LEU A 719 13.91 8.73 -24.60
C LEU A 719 13.41 9.90 -25.45
N GLU A 720 12.10 10.08 -25.54
CA GLU A 720 11.49 11.20 -26.27
C GLU A 720 11.61 12.54 -25.50
N GLU A 721 11.85 12.49 -24.18
CA GLU A 721 12.11 13.65 -23.31
C GLU A 721 13.62 13.89 -23.08
N LEU A 722 14.49 13.17 -23.78
CA LEU A 722 15.92 13.18 -23.50
C LEU A 722 16.53 14.59 -23.54
N ALA A 723 16.12 15.43 -24.50
CA ALA A 723 16.58 16.81 -24.60
C ALA A 723 16.25 17.64 -23.34
N GLU A 724 15.08 17.42 -22.74
CA GLU A 724 14.71 18.06 -21.48
C GLU A 724 15.51 17.46 -20.31
N ILE A 725 15.61 16.14 -20.25
CA ILE A 725 16.32 15.41 -19.18
C ILE A 725 17.80 15.82 -19.12
N GLU A 726 18.45 15.99 -20.27
CA GLU A 726 19.84 16.47 -20.37
C GLU A 726 20.02 17.87 -19.76
N THR A 727 18.97 18.70 -19.71
CA THR A 727 19.02 20.04 -19.07
C THR A 727 18.76 20.02 -17.57
N LEU A 728 18.15 18.96 -17.02
CA LEU A 728 17.91 18.84 -15.58
C LEU A 728 19.22 18.62 -14.80
N GLY A 729 20.26 18.12 -15.49
CA GLY A 729 21.61 17.91 -14.97
C GLY A 729 21.76 16.64 -14.12
N PHE A 730 21.20 15.54 -14.60
CA PHE A 730 21.61 14.21 -14.14
C PHE A 730 23.07 13.94 -14.51
N ASP A 731 23.77 13.17 -13.69
CA ASP A 731 25.16 12.77 -13.95
C ASP A 731 25.24 11.58 -14.91
N TYR A 732 24.24 10.70 -14.85
CA TYR A 732 24.18 9.51 -15.70
C TYR A 732 22.73 9.07 -15.99
N LEU A 733 22.54 8.44 -17.15
CA LEU A 733 21.27 7.85 -17.57
C LEU A 733 21.44 6.34 -17.75
N VAL A 734 20.44 5.58 -17.32
CA VAL A 734 20.45 4.11 -17.36
C VAL A 734 19.48 3.59 -18.43
N LEU A 735 19.99 2.73 -19.31
CA LEU A 735 19.21 1.87 -20.19
C LEU A 735 19.12 0.48 -19.54
N ASP A 736 17.93 0.08 -19.08
CA ASP A 736 17.70 -1.22 -18.44
C ASP A 736 17.19 -2.24 -19.47
N LEU A 737 18.10 -3.11 -19.91
CA LEU A 737 17.84 -4.16 -20.90
C LEU A 737 17.38 -5.46 -20.26
N ARG A 738 17.18 -5.50 -18.94
CA ARG A 738 16.66 -6.70 -18.28
C ARG A 738 15.26 -7.02 -18.77
N TYR A 739 14.96 -8.31 -18.81
CA TYR A 739 13.63 -8.84 -19.13
C TYR A 739 13.15 -8.56 -20.57
N GLY A 740 14.08 -8.42 -21.49
CA GLY A 740 13.82 -8.52 -22.91
C GLY A 740 15.08 -9.00 -23.64
N GLU A 741 14.93 -9.29 -24.93
CA GLU A 741 16.06 -9.62 -25.77
C GLU A 741 16.90 -8.37 -26.01
N ALA A 742 18.15 -8.36 -25.52
CA ALA A 742 19.01 -7.18 -25.51
C ALA A 742 19.15 -6.54 -26.91
N GLN A 743 19.30 -7.35 -27.96
CA GLN A 743 19.41 -6.86 -29.34
C GLN A 743 18.12 -6.18 -29.83
N GLN A 744 16.96 -6.76 -29.53
CA GLN A 744 15.67 -6.18 -29.91
C GLN A 744 15.40 -4.87 -29.16
N MET A 745 15.76 -4.83 -27.87
CA MET A 745 15.63 -3.63 -27.07
C MET A 745 16.57 -2.51 -27.56
N LEU A 746 17.82 -2.84 -27.93
CA LEU A 746 18.75 -1.89 -28.52
C LEU A 746 18.23 -1.33 -29.86
N ALA A 747 17.62 -2.17 -30.70
CA ALA A 747 16.99 -1.71 -31.93
C ALA A 747 15.80 -0.76 -31.67
N ASP A 748 14.93 -1.07 -30.69
CA ASP A 748 13.83 -0.17 -30.30
C ASP A 748 14.35 1.18 -29.77
N ILE A 749 15.40 1.17 -28.95
CA ILE A 749 16.05 2.39 -28.45
C ILE A 749 16.56 3.23 -29.63
N GLU A 750 17.26 2.60 -30.58
CA GLU A 750 17.82 3.29 -31.74
C GLU A 750 16.73 3.93 -32.61
N GLU A 751 15.64 3.22 -32.87
CA GLU A 751 14.50 3.76 -33.60
C GLU A 751 13.85 4.96 -32.89
N ARG A 752 13.66 4.88 -31.56
CA ARG A 752 13.10 5.98 -30.76
C ARG A 752 13.98 7.21 -30.79
N LEU A 753 15.30 7.03 -30.66
CA LEU A 753 16.26 8.14 -30.76
C LEU A 753 16.27 8.80 -32.15
N ARG A 754 15.87 8.08 -33.21
CA ARG A 754 15.65 8.65 -34.55
C ARG A 754 14.29 9.34 -34.72
N GLY A 755 13.46 9.40 -33.67
CA GLY A 755 12.17 10.09 -33.66
C GLY A 755 10.96 9.21 -33.96
N ALA A 756 11.10 7.87 -33.95
CA ALA A 756 9.96 6.97 -34.13
C ALA A 756 8.94 7.12 -32.98
N LYS A 757 7.70 7.50 -33.32
CA LYS A 757 6.60 7.59 -32.33
C LYS A 757 6.02 6.20 -32.07
N ARG A 758 6.47 5.53 -31.01
CA ARG A 758 5.94 4.24 -30.55
C ARG A 758 5.12 4.39 -29.27
N ARG A 759 4.18 3.46 -29.01
CA ARG A 759 3.49 3.37 -27.71
C ARG A 759 4.54 3.24 -26.61
N ARG A 760 4.32 3.93 -25.48
CA ARG A 760 5.26 3.96 -24.36
C ARG A 760 4.55 4.11 -23.03
N LEU A 761 5.21 3.64 -21.98
CA LEU A 761 4.88 3.89 -20.59
C LEU A 761 5.77 5.03 -20.09
N ALA A 762 5.30 6.27 -20.11
CA ALA A 762 6.10 7.42 -19.66
C ALA A 762 6.08 7.61 -18.12
N GLY A 763 5.35 6.76 -17.40
CA GLY A 763 5.18 6.88 -15.94
C GLY A 763 4.62 8.24 -15.54
N ASN A 764 5.23 8.86 -14.53
CA ASN A 764 4.74 10.10 -13.92
C ASN A 764 5.48 11.35 -14.37
N PHE A 765 6.51 11.21 -15.22
CA PHE A 765 7.38 12.33 -15.63
C PHE A 765 6.56 13.53 -16.12
N SER A 766 5.61 13.27 -17.03
CA SER A 766 4.72 14.30 -17.61
C SER A 766 3.36 14.40 -16.92
N ALA A 767 2.89 13.33 -16.27
CA ALA A 767 1.55 13.25 -15.68
C ALA A 767 1.47 13.86 -14.27
N GLY A 768 2.61 14.10 -13.62
CA GLY A 768 2.67 14.46 -12.21
C GLY A 768 2.59 13.23 -11.30
N LEU A 769 3.17 13.35 -10.11
CA LEU A 769 3.13 12.33 -9.06
C LEU A 769 2.12 12.75 -8.00
N GLU A 770 1.01 12.01 -7.84
CA GLU A 770 -0.02 12.32 -6.83
C GLU A 770 0.20 11.63 -5.48
#